data_AF-A0A814T8N7-F1
#
_entry.id   AF-A0A814T8N7-F1
#
_cell.length_a   1.000
_cell.length_b   1.000
_cell.length_c   1.000
_cell.angle_alpha   90.00
_cell.angle_beta   90.00
_cell.angle_gamma   90.00
#
_symmetry.space_group_name_H-M   'P 1'
#
loop_
_entity.id
_entity.type
_entity.pdbx_description
1 polymer ?
#
loop_
_entity_poly.entity_id
_entity_poly.type
_entity_poly.pdbx_seq_one_letter_code
_entity_poly.pdbx_strand_id
1 'polypeptide(L)'
;MAQNNNDNKRSQKVKFQDQTVKIQTVIINGIECLRLKDVQRKFPKAQILSIDNEYQAFLHDERGNDLEPLRIIACFDQIVEAEESVEPSYNEIRSDLKEIKGIVKRVDNNVQEMLRQIRYVMTQMYELHEFTTPRYFFILPAKHSDIKAIDFVQNWFQTHYKLHFLCECSHDPKQMHVAPHEGYSIKKARDFIVKYAPYLRTTLQIVQVLLSAGGLAVPQLGSAAKVIDSVVPSKFKDPKYFADMKQQLEMVDHLLNKVENQRNHAGASVTDGQKSKGTPLQGAELREIQTYLELVDDKRTLGNLYRIVTDDGHVRWVCLEHYDEISYNNEMSKYINEFEAMGGKFDQKTKEAFIRQVDVTSKNVEMMCKALGKGFNIVELTFEDCSISEDDLEKLLDIIINRSSIRCLNMVAIRVRNFFGIVKYTCQDMVADFNNQTFKVRFSQANRRENTMMLTLLLLQNKIYRNLDFSANDYLNYESDLRRSFEGNAVLTHLSLEYSNNSDILNSVLNLKKNALYYLKLTHSLCVPSTSSHFCEMLKKNKTLLEIDLMDTSAFEDEAFINDLLETLRNHKSIKHLNLHVRNIRPTDEKEICLMKSLRKEKFISRLCISSSIVSHEFTEALLHASKEYNALTHLAFYNCKMENDDQAALQALYDDGSLPQLAFYPEPRWDVILQVTNGSLNRVISTIPANAKWAQNGVTVAGGKGLEKATNQLYRPHGLFLDDDQTVVIADYWKHRIIQWKKGDTANGQVVAGGNGQGNRLNQLNEPTDVLIDKETDSLIIGDRNNQQVVRWTRRSGTTQGEILIDNIFC
;
A
#
# COMPACT_ATOMS: atom_id res chain seq x y z
N MET A 1 16.14 -66.12 -69.73
CA MET A 1 15.51 -65.48 -70.91
C MET A 1 15.92 -64.03 -70.91
N ALA A 2 16.58 -63.60 -71.99
CA ALA A 2 17.14 -62.28 -72.15
C ALA A 2 16.06 -61.24 -72.50
N GLN A 3 16.21 -60.02 -71.99
CA GLN A 3 15.92 -58.82 -72.77
C GLN A 3 16.76 -57.65 -72.25
N ASN A 4 17.73 -57.25 -73.07
CA ASN A 4 18.33 -55.92 -73.07
C ASN A 4 17.21 -54.88 -73.18
N ASN A 5 17.19 -53.91 -72.27
CA ASN A 5 16.73 -52.56 -72.61
C ASN A 5 17.84 -51.58 -72.23
N ASN A 6 18.30 -50.85 -73.25
CA ASN A 6 19.10 -49.64 -73.12
C ASN A 6 18.33 -48.64 -72.24
N ASP A 7 18.65 -48.56 -70.95
CA ASP A 7 18.24 -47.40 -70.16
C ASP A 7 19.18 -46.25 -70.49
N ASN A 8 18.63 -45.26 -71.20
CA ASN A 8 19.26 -43.98 -71.50
C ASN A 8 20.00 -43.43 -70.29
N LYS A 9 21.34 -43.51 -70.28
CA LYS A 9 22.16 -42.87 -69.24
C LYS A 9 22.01 -41.36 -69.36
N ARG A 10 21.12 -40.75 -68.57
CA ARG A 10 21.08 -39.30 -68.48
C ARG A 10 22.28 -38.81 -67.66
N SER A 11 22.56 -37.53 -67.84
CA SER A 11 23.70 -36.89 -67.19
C SER A 11 23.26 -35.54 -66.66
N GLN A 12 23.57 -35.28 -65.40
CA GLN A 12 23.37 -34.00 -64.75
C GLN A 12 24.51 -33.05 -65.13
N LYS A 13 24.20 -31.80 -65.46
CA LYS A 13 25.23 -30.76 -65.58
C LYS A 13 25.59 -30.29 -64.17
N VAL A 14 26.88 -30.35 -63.83
CA VAL A 14 27.42 -29.89 -62.57
C VAL A 14 28.52 -28.87 -62.84
N LYS A 15 28.43 -27.71 -62.22
CA LYS A 15 29.40 -26.61 -62.33
C LYS A 15 30.15 -26.46 -61.02
N PHE A 16 31.47 -26.34 -61.08
CA PHE A 16 32.32 -26.03 -59.94
C PHE A 16 33.27 -24.92 -60.37
N GLN A 17 33.20 -23.77 -59.69
CA GLN A 17 33.87 -22.53 -60.14
C GLN A 17 33.49 -22.21 -61.60
N ASP A 18 34.47 -22.06 -62.50
CA ASP A 18 34.24 -21.73 -63.91
C ASP A 18 34.06 -22.95 -64.83
N GLN A 19 34.07 -24.17 -64.27
CA GLN A 19 34.03 -25.41 -65.05
C GLN A 19 32.71 -26.17 -64.90
N THR A 20 32.04 -26.42 -66.03
CA THR A 20 30.81 -27.25 -66.09
C THR A 20 31.06 -28.58 -66.78
N VAL A 21 30.72 -29.69 -66.12
CA VAL A 21 30.83 -31.06 -66.67
C VAL A 21 29.52 -31.82 -66.53
N LYS A 22 29.31 -32.81 -67.41
CA LYS A 22 28.17 -33.71 -67.33
C LYS A 22 28.56 -34.97 -66.55
N ILE A 23 27.81 -35.28 -65.50
CA ILE A 23 28.03 -36.42 -64.61
C ILE A 23 26.87 -37.40 -64.77
N GLN A 24 27.17 -38.68 -64.98
CA GLN A 24 26.15 -39.70 -65.16
C GLN A 24 25.34 -39.87 -63.87
N THR A 25 24.02 -39.85 -64.01
CA THR A 25 23.08 -40.14 -62.92
C THR A 25 22.90 -41.64 -62.75
N VAL A 26 22.35 -42.04 -61.61
CA VAL A 26 22.10 -43.44 -61.28
C VAL A 26 20.66 -43.59 -60.85
N ILE A 27 19.96 -44.58 -61.42
CA ILE A 27 18.59 -44.91 -61.02
C ILE A 27 18.64 -45.77 -59.76
N ILE A 28 17.99 -45.33 -58.69
CA ILE A 28 17.84 -46.07 -57.45
C ILE A 28 16.35 -46.06 -57.09
N ASN A 29 15.74 -47.24 -56.97
CA ASN A 29 14.30 -47.40 -56.68
C ASN A 29 13.38 -46.59 -57.63
N GLY A 30 13.77 -46.48 -58.90
CA GLY A 30 13.01 -45.74 -59.92
C GLY A 30 13.23 -44.22 -59.94
N ILE A 31 14.06 -43.67 -59.04
CA ILE A 31 14.41 -42.24 -59.00
C ILE A 31 15.83 -42.04 -59.53
N GLU A 32 16.02 -41.07 -60.43
CA GLU A 32 17.34 -40.67 -60.91
C GLU A 32 18.04 -39.75 -59.92
N CYS A 33 19.23 -40.14 -59.48
CA CYS A 33 20.00 -39.40 -58.48
C CYS A 33 21.40 -39.02 -58.98
N LEU A 34 21.91 -37.88 -58.51
CA LEU A 34 23.31 -37.49 -58.62
C LEU A 34 24.02 -37.80 -57.30
N ARG A 35 25.07 -38.63 -57.35
CA ARG A 35 25.88 -38.96 -56.15
C ARG A 35 27.01 -37.95 -55.97
N LEU A 36 27.17 -37.42 -54.76
CA LEU A 36 28.25 -36.50 -54.42
C LEU A 36 29.62 -37.13 -54.72
N LYS A 37 29.79 -38.43 -54.45
CA LYS A 37 31.03 -39.15 -54.76
C LYS A 37 31.40 -39.13 -56.25
N ASP A 38 30.41 -39.13 -57.15
CA ASP A 38 30.66 -39.03 -58.60
C ASP A 38 30.99 -37.60 -59.02
N VAL A 39 30.43 -36.60 -58.33
CA VAL A 39 30.86 -35.20 -58.43
C VAL A 39 32.32 -35.06 -57.97
N GLN A 40 32.66 -35.62 -56.82
CA GLN A 40 34.00 -35.56 -56.23
C GLN A 40 35.08 -36.25 -57.06
N ARG A 41 34.72 -37.26 -57.87
CA ARG A 41 35.65 -37.85 -58.84
C ARG A 41 36.12 -36.86 -59.90
N LYS A 42 35.33 -35.83 -60.21
CA LYS A 42 35.67 -34.76 -61.15
C LYS A 42 36.15 -33.50 -60.44
N PHE A 43 35.55 -33.18 -59.30
CA PHE A 43 35.85 -32.02 -58.47
C PHE A 43 36.16 -32.48 -57.03
N PRO A 44 37.39 -32.90 -56.72
CA PRO A 44 37.73 -33.55 -55.44
C PRO A 44 37.40 -32.75 -54.19
N LYS A 45 37.28 -31.42 -54.33
CA LYS A 45 37.00 -30.51 -53.23
C LYS A 45 35.52 -30.15 -53.09
N ALA A 46 34.65 -30.61 -53.98
CA ALA A 46 33.21 -30.41 -53.87
C ALA A 46 32.67 -31.13 -52.62
N GLN A 47 32.07 -30.37 -51.72
CA GLN A 47 31.44 -30.91 -50.51
C GLN A 47 29.95 -30.58 -50.45
N ILE A 48 29.54 -29.47 -51.05
CA ILE A 48 28.17 -28.98 -51.02
C ILE A 48 27.63 -28.92 -52.46
N LEU A 49 26.33 -29.20 -52.64
CA LEU A 49 25.61 -29.08 -53.90
C LEU A 49 24.46 -28.08 -53.74
N SER A 50 24.35 -27.12 -54.66
CA SER A 50 23.32 -26.08 -54.68
C SER A 50 22.67 -26.00 -56.06
N ILE A 51 21.43 -25.54 -56.12
CA ILE A 51 20.70 -25.22 -57.35
C ILE A 51 20.08 -23.84 -57.15
N ASP A 52 20.27 -22.93 -58.10
CA ASP A 52 19.78 -21.54 -58.01
C ASP A 52 20.13 -20.85 -56.66
N ASN A 53 21.35 -21.06 -56.17
CA ASN A 53 21.88 -20.59 -54.87
C ASN A 53 21.19 -21.18 -53.61
N GLU A 54 20.39 -22.24 -53.74
CA GLU A 54 19.84 -22.96 -52.59
C GLU A 54 20.52 -24.32 -52.38
N TYR A 55 20.97 -24.56 -51.15
CA TYR A 55 21.62 -25.82 -50.77
C TYR A 55 20.66 -27.00 -50.85
N GLN A 56 21.08 -28.05 -51.55
CA GLN A 56 20.29 -29.27 -51.69
C GLN A 56 20.61 -30.21 -50.53
N ALA A 57 19.59 -30.52 -49.74
CA ALA A 57 19.70 -31.54 -48.70
C ALA A 57 19.95 -32.92 -49.35
N PHE A 58 20.83 -33.72 -48.75
CA PHE A 58 21.03 -35.09 -49.19
C PHE A 58 19.81 -35.95 -48.84
N LEU A 59 19.59 -36.99 -49.65
CA LEU A 59 18.48 -37.90 -49.42
C LEU A 59 18.71 -38.70 -48.14
N HIS A 60 17.67 -38.81 -47.30
CA HIS A 60 17.69 -39.57 -46.06
C HIS A 60 16.87 -40.87 -46.14
N ASP A 61 17.16 -41.83 -45.27
CA ASP A 61 16.32 -43.00 -45.04
C ASP A 61 15.06 -42.64 -44.23
N GLU A 62 14.15 -43.61 -44.04
CA GLU A 62 12.90 -43.41 -43.26
C GLU A 62 13.14 -43.02 -41.79
N ARG A 63 14.37 -43.11 -41.29
CA ARG A 63 14.78 -42.74 -39.93
C ARG A 63 15.50 -41.39 -39.88
N GLY A 64 15.62 -40.70 -41.01
CA GLY A 64 16.26 -39.39 -41.12
C GLY A 64 17.80 -39.44 -41.19
N ASN A 65 18.41 -40.60 -41.44
CA ASN A 65 19.86 -40.70 -41.63
C ASN A 65 20.21 -40.50 -43.11
N ASP A 66 21.30 -39.79 -43.38
CA ASP A 66 21.84 -39.64 -44.73
C ASP A 66 22.08 -40.98 -45.43
N LEU A 67 21.62 -41.07 -46.68
CA LEU A 67 21.80 -42.26 -47.50
C LEU A 67 23.19 -42.30 -48.12
N GLU A 68 24.03 -43.23 -47.67
CA GLU A 68 25.36 -43.45 -48.25
C GLU A 68 25.32 -44.28 -49.55
N PRO A 69 26.11 -43.94 -50.59
CA PRO A 69 26.85 -42.68 -50.76
C PRO A 69 25.91 -41.47 -50.93
N LEU A 70 26.26 -40.35 -50.27
CA LEU A 70 25.51 -39.08 -50.31
C LEU A 70 25.06 -38.69 -51.72
N ARG A 71 23.80 -38.27 -51.84
CA ARG A 71 23.14 -38.08 -53.13
C ARG A 71 21.93 -37.15 -53.04
N ILE A 72 21.66 -36.46 -54.14
CA ILE A 72 20.46 -35.62 -54.34
C ILE A 72 19.66 -36.18 -55.52
N ILE A 73 18.39 -35.81 -55.63
CA ILE A 73 17.57 -36.08 -56.82
C ILE A 73 18.16 -35.31 -58.00
N ALA A 74 18.25 -35.93 -59.17
CA ALA A 74 18.77 -35.28 -60.36
C ALA A 74 17.77 -34.28 -60.98
N CYS A 75 18.24 -33.09 -61.30
CA CYS A 75 17.46 -31.98 -61.89
C CYS A 75 18.01 -31.64 -63.28
N PHE A 76 17.58 -32.39 -64.31
CA PHE A 76 18.21 -32.36 -65.64
C PHE A 76 18.08 -31.05 -66.42
N ASP A 77 17.11 -30.22 -66.05
CA ASP A 77 16.82 -28.90 -66.59
C ASP A 77 17.64 -27.78 -65.95
N GLN A 78 18.23 -28.01 -64.78
CA GLN A 78 19.06 -27.05 -64.04
C GLN A 78 20.54 -27.45 -64.02
N ILE A 79 21.43 -26.50 -63.71
CA ILE A 79 22.84 -26.76 -63.45
C ILE A 79 23.01 -26.84 -61.93
N VAL A 80 23.56 -27.96 -61.45
CA VAL A 80 23.91 -28.10 -60.03
C VAL A 80 25.25 -27.43 -59.80
N GLU A 81 25.32 -26.43 -58.93
CA GLU A 81 26.57 -25.82 -58.52
C GLU A 81 27.18 -26.63 -57.37
N ALA A 82 28.48 -26.90 -57.45
CA ALA A 82 29.24 -27.61 -56.45
C ALA A 82 30.24 -26.65 -55.80
N GLU A 83 30.34 -26.70 -54.47
CA GLU A 83 31.11 -25.72 -53.68
C GLU A 83 32.03 -26.43 -52.66
N GLU A 84 33.15 -25.76 -52.32
CA GLU A 84 33.99 -26.15 -51.17
C GLU A 84 33.33 -25.63 -49.88
N SER A 85 33.33 -26.41 -48.81
CA SER A 85 32.91 -25.87 -47.51
C SER A 85 33.93 -24.84 -47.03
N VAL A 86 33.46 -23.66 -46.63
CA VAL A 86 34.25 -22.69 -45.88
C VAL A 86 33.96 -22.92 -44.40
N GLU A 87 34.66 -23.84 -43.74
CA GLU A 87 34.55 -24.00 -42.29
C GLU A 87 35.42 -22.95 -41.57
N PRO A 88 34.87 -22.13 -40.64
CA PRO A 88 35.70 -21.45 -39.66
C PRO A 88 36.41 -22.47 -38.77
N SER A 89 37.69 -22.23 -38.46
CA SER A 89 38.55 -23.15 -37.73
C SER A 89 37.92 -23.57 -36.40
N TYR A 90 37.64 -24.88 -36.24
CA TYR A 90 37.15 -25.52 -35.02
C TYR A 90 37.92 -25.12 -33.74
N ASN A 91 39.19 -24.71 -33.89
CA ASN A 91 40.03 -24.26 -32.78
C ASN A 91 39.70 -22.85 -32.27
N GLU A 92 39.23 -21.94 -33.13
CA GLU A 92 38.83 -20.57 -32.74
C GLU A 92 37.54 -20.61 -31.94
N ILE A 93 36.50 -21.32 -32.41
CA ILE A 93 35.23 -21.52 -31.70
C ILE A 93 35.47 -22.17 -30.32
N ARG A 94 36.41 -23.13 -30.23
CA ARG A 94 36.75 -23.79 -28.95
C ARG A 94 37.52 -22.88 -28.00
N SER A 95 38.32 -21.96 -28.51
CA SER A 95 39.01 -20.94 -27.72
C SER A 95 38.01 -19.94 -27.14
N ASP A 96 37.12 -19.42 -27.99
CA ASP A 96 36.08 -18.46 -27.60
C ASP A 96 35.12 -19.09 -26.58
N LEU A 97 34.71 -20.35 -26.79
CA LEU A 97 33.89 -21.07 -25.81
C LEU A 97 34.59 -21.32 -24.47
N LYS A 98 35.93 -21.51 -24.46
CA LYS A 98 36.70 -21.60 -23.21
C LYS A 98 36.79 -20.26 -22.50
N GLU A 99 36.99 -19.18 -23.25
CA GLU A 99 37.03 -17.82 -22.71
C GLU A 99 35.67 -17.41 -22.13
N ILE A 100 34.58 -17.64 -22.88
CA ILE A 100 33.20 -17.42 -22.42
C ILE A 100 32.92 -18.23 -21.15
N LYS A 101 33.28 -19.52 -21.11
CA LYS A 101 33.14 -20.35 -19.89
C LYS A 101 33.96 -19.79 -18.72
N GLY A 102 35.15 -19.27 -18.98
CA GLY A 102 36.00 -18.62 -17.97
C GLY A 102 35.41 -17.32 -17.45
N ILE A 103 34.79 -16.51 -18.31
CA ILE A 103 34.05 -15.29 -17.94
C ILE A 103 32.83 -15.65 -17.11
N VAL A 104 32.00 -16.59 -17.56
CA VAL A 104 30.80 -17.06 -16.84
C VAL A 104 31.15 -17.55 -15.44
N LYS A 105 32.22 -18.35 -15.30
CA LYS A 105 32.67 -18.84 -13.99
C LYS A 105 33.16 -17.72 -13.07
N ARG A 106 33.85 -16.70 -13.60
CA ARG A 106 34.27 -15.52 -12.82
C ARG A 106 33.08 -14.67 -12.38
N VAL A 107 32.12 -14.45 -13.27
CA VAL A 107 30.87 -13.75 -12.94
C VAL A 107 30.09 -14.50 -11.87
N ASP A 108 29.93 -15.81 -12.00
CA ASP A 108 29.27 -16.65 -10.99
C ASP A 108 29.99 -16.55 -9.65
N ASN A 109 31.31 -16.75 -9.60
CA ASN A 109 32.10 -16.60 -8.37
C ASN A 109 31.93 -15.22 -7.70
N ASN A 110 31.91 -14.14 -8.49
CA ASN A 110 31.71 -12.78 -7.97
C ASN A 110 30.30 -12.59 -7.40
N VAL A 111 29.28 -13.11 -8.09
CA VAL A 111 27.88 -13.11 -7.61
C VAL A 111 27.76 -13.92 -6.32
N GLN A 112 28.40 -15.09 -6.23
CA GLN A 112 28.39 -15.91 -5.02
C GLN A 112 29.05 -15.22 -3.83
N GLU A 113 30.18 -14.54 -4.04
CA GLU A 113 30.84 -13.78 -2.98
C GLU A 113 29.99 -12.58 -2.55
N MET A 114 29.33 -11.89 -3.48
CA MET A 114 28.39 -10.81 -3.17
C MET A 114 27.20 -11.30 -2.34
N LEU A 115 26.59 -12.41 -2.75
CA LEU A 115 25.51 -13.06 -1.99
C LEU A 115 25.96 -13.49 -0.59
N ARG A 116 27.22 -13.91 -0.43
CA ARG A 116 27.80 -14.25 0.88
C ARG A 116 27.91 -13.02 1.78
N GLN A 117 28.33 -11.87 1.25
CA GLN A 117 28.40 -10.61 1.99
C GLN A 117 27.01 -10.11 2.39
N ILE A 118 26.04 -10.21 1.48
CA ILE A 118 24.65 -9.86 1.75
C ILE A 118 24.08 -10.73 2.87
N ARG A 119 24.25 -12.06 2.78
CA ARG A 119 23.81 -12.98 3.83
C ARG A 119 24.41 -12.64 5.19
N TYR A 120 25.69 -12.27 5.23
CA TYR A 120 26.32 -11.83 6.46
C TYR A 120 25.62 -10.59 7.07
N VAL A 121 25.32 -9.57 6.27
CA VAL A 121 24.57 -8.39 6.74
C VAL A 121 23.16 -8.77 7.19
N MET A 122 22.47 -9.63 6.45
CA MET A 122 21.15 -10.11 6.84
C MET A 122 21.17 -10.84 8.19
N THR A 123 22.15 -11.71 8.44
CA THR A 123 22.32 -12.38 9.74
C THR A 123 22.57 -11.38 10.86
N GLN A 124 23.41 -10.37 10.66
CA GLN A 124 23.66 -9.34 11.66
C GLN A 124 22.41 -8.49 11.96
N MET A 125 21.59 -8.20 10.94
CA MET A 125 20.34 -7.47 11.13
C MET A 125 19.25 -8.32 11.77
N TYR A 126 19.27 -9.63 11.54
CA TYR A 126 18.38 -10.61 12.15
C TYR A 126 18.62 -10.71 13.67
N GLU A 127 19.87 -10.60 14.13
CA GLU A 127 20.22 -10.55 15.57
C GLU A 127 19.62 -9.35 16.34
N LEU A 128 19.05 -8.35 15.65
CA LEU A 128 18.39 -7.21 16.28
C LEU A 128 16.94 -7.49 16.76
N HIS A 129 16.44 -8.73 16.59
CA HIS A 129 15.18 -9.40 17.03
C HIS A 129 13.84 -8.62 17.08
N GLU A 130 13.78 -7.31 17.31
CA GLU A 130 12.56 -6.60 17.75
C GLU A 130 12.42 -5.17 17.17
N PHE A 131 13.03 -4.88 16.01
CA PHE A 131 12.99 -3.52 15.46
C PHE A 131 11.62 -3.13 14.88
N THR A 132 11.10 -1.97 15.31
CA THR A 132 9.76 -1.44 14.97
C THR A 132 9.74 -0.65 13.64
N THR A 133 10.75 -0.82 12.80
CA THR A 133 10.88 -0.11 11.52
C THR A 133 11.61 -1.02 10.52
N PRO A 134 11.22 -1.02 9.23
CA PRO A 134 11.93 -1.76 8.20
C PRO A 134 13.42 -1.41 8.18
N ARG A 135 14.25 -2.45 8.11
CA ARG A 135 15.69 -2.30 8.31
C ARG A 135 16.46 -2.25 6.98
N TYR A 136 15.94 -2.87 5.91
CA TYR A 136 16.59 -2.91 4.60
C TYR A 136 16.19 -1.73 3.72
N PHE A 137 17.08 -0.75 3.57
CA PHE A 137 16.80 0.44 2.76
C PHE A 137 17.93 0.81 1.81
N PHE A 138 17.56 1.53 0.75
CA PHE A 138 18.47 2.10 -0.25
C PHE A 138 17.93 3.46 -0.70
N ILE A 139 18.69 4.18 -1.55
CA ILE A 139 18.28 5.49 -2.05
C ILE A 139 18.24 5.51 -3.57
N LEU A 140 17.33 6.32 -4.12
CA LEU A 140 17.24 6.63 -5.54
C LEU A 140 17.06 8.13 -5.76
N PRO A 141 17.45 8.69 -6.91
CA PRO A 141 17.12 10.05 -7.30
C PRO A 141 15.60 10.21 -7.44
N ALA A 142 15.06 11.37 -7.06
CA ALA A 142 13.62 11.62 -7.08
C ALA A 142 13.05 11.76 -8.49
N LYS A 143 13.83 12.30 -9.45
CA LYS A 143 13.42 12.53 -10.84
C LYS A 143 14.49 12.09 -11.83
N HIS A 144 14.05 11.70 -13.03
CA HIS A 144 14.95 11.30 -14.13
C HIS A 144 15.74 12.46 -14.74
N SER A 145 15.20 13.67 -14.68
CA SER A 145 15.90 14.90 -15.08
C SER A 145 17.15 15.17 -14.24
N ASP A 146 17.15 14.75 -12.98
CA ASP A 146 18.29 14.93 -12.07
C ASP A 146 19.53 14.18 -12.57
N ILE A 147 19.33 13.07 -13.30
CA ILE A 147 20.40 12.28 -13.91
C ILE A 147 21.13 13.09 -14.98
N LYS A 148 20.40 13.86 -15.80
CA LYS A 148 20.99 14.68 -16.89
C LYS A 148 21.72 15.92 -16.38
N ALA A 149 21.33 16.45 -15.23
CA ALA A 149 21.97 17.63 -14.62
C ALA A 149 23.35 17.31 -14.02
N ILE A 150 23.60 16.04 -13.68
CA ILE A 150 24.81 15.58 -12.99
C ILE A 150 26.02 15.45 -13.91
N ASP A 151 25.81 15.11 -15.18
CA ASP A 151 26.88 14.97 -16.19
C ASP A 151 27.64 16.30 -16.42
N PHE A 152 27.08 17.44 -16.02
CA PHE A 152 27.64 18.76 -16.34
C PHE A 152 28.29 19.53 -15.17
N VAL A 153 27.91 19.29 -13.90
CA VAL A 153 28.27 20.23 -12.79
C VAL A 153 28.86 19.59 -11.51
N GLN A 154 29.12 18.28 -11.45
CA GLN A 154 29.69 17.64 -10.25
C GLN A 154 28.94 17.91 -8.92
N ASN A 155 27.68 18.34 -8.93
CA ASN A 155 26.96 18.78 -7.73
C ASN A 155 25.92 17.76 -7.24
N TRP A 156 26.35 16.51 -7.10
CA TRP A 156 25.55 15.32 -6.75
C TRP A 156 24.76 15.43 -5.43
N PHE A 157 25.15 16.31 -4.52
CA PHE A 157 24.44 16.55 -3.25
C PHE A 157 23.30 17.58 -3.37
N GLN A 158 23.18 18.26 -4.51
CA GLN A 158 22.03 19.12 -4.84
C GLN A 158 20.88 18.33 -5.46
N THR A 159 21.13 17.07 -5.84
CA THR A 159 20.11 16.14 -6.30
C THR A 159 19.18 15.75 -5.16
N HIS A 160 17.88 15.68 -5.46
CA HIS A 160 16.88 15.18 -4.52
C HIS A 160 16.92 13.65 -4.51
N TYR A 161 17.10 13.06 -3.32
CA TYR A 161 17.06 11.61 -3.14
C TYR A 161 15.84 11.19 -2.33
N LYS A 162 15.35 10.00 -2.63
CA LYS A 162 14.31 9.32 -1.88
C LYS A 162 14.84 8.01 -1.28
N LEU A 163 14.39 7.72 -0.07
CA LEU A 163 14.64 6.48 0.67
C LEU A 163 13.60 5.43 0.29
N HIS A 164 14.06 4.25 -0.13
CA HIS A 164 13.24 3.09 -0.50
C HIS A 164 13.57 1.88 0.38
N PHE A 165 12.60 1.00 0.57
CA PHE A 165 12.74 -0.21 1.39
C PHE A 165 12.67 -1.50 0.56
N LEU A 166 13.26 -2.57 1.09
CA LEU A 166 13.12 -3.93 0.58
C LEU A 166 12.15 -4.74 1.43
N CYS A 167 11.36 -5.58 0.77
CA CYS A 167 10.53 -6.60 1.38
C CYS A 167 11.40 -7.76 1.89
N GLU A 168 11.29 -8.07 3.18
CA GLU A 168 11.98 -9.16 3.88
C GLU A 168 11.20 -10.48 3.79
N CYS A 169 10.78 -10.87 2.59
CA CYS A 169 9.97 -12.07 2.39
C CYS A 169 10.77 -13.38 2.53
N SER A 170 12.09 -13.35 2.40
CA SER A 170 12.94 -14.55 2.38
C SER A 170 14.26 -14.38 3.11
N HIS A 171 14.81 -15.51 3.57
CA HIS A 171 16.20 -15.60 4.02
C HIS A 171 17.20 -15.63 2.85
N ASP A 172 16.73 -15.93 1.64
CA ASP A 172 17.54 -15.83 0.43
C ASP A 172 17.47 -14.41 -0.13
N PRO A 173 18.58 -13.65 -0.16
CA PRO A 173 18.58 -12.30 -0.69
C PRO A 173 18.14 -12.19 -2.14
N LYS A 174 18.18 -13.28 -2.93
CA LYS A 174 17.69 -13.29 -4.32
C LYS A 174 16.17 -13.17 -4.45
N GLN A 175 15.44 -13.49 -3.39
CA GLN A 175 13.97 -13.51 -3.38
C GLN A 175 13.37 -12.22 -2.82
N MET A 176 14.19 -11.38 -2.19
CA MET A 176 13.76 -10.04 -1.74
C MET A 176 13.38 -9.17 -2.95
N HIS A 177 12.59 -8.14 -2.72
CA HIS A 177 12.23 -7.18 -3.77
C HIS A 177 11.97 -5.79 -3.18
N VAL A 178 11.92 -4.77 -4.04
CA VAL A 178 11.59 -3.41 -3.63
C VAL A 178 10.14 -3.36 -3.13
N ALA A 179 9.92 -2.74 -1.98
CA ALA A 179 8.60 -2.54 -1.42
C ALA A 179 7.79 -1.56 -2.29
N PRO A 180 6.47 -1.76 -2.45
CA PRO A 180 5.67 -0.99 -3.41
C PRO A 180 5.32 0.40 -2.88
N HIS A 181 6.28 1.33 -2.89
CA HIS A 181 6.07 2.72 -2.45
C HIS A 181 6.93 3.74 -3.22
N GLU A 182 6.49 5.00 -3.22
CA GLU A 182 7.07 6.12 -3.98
C GLU A 182 8.40 6.67 -3.42
N GLY A 183 8.88 6.13 -2.30
CA GLY A 183 10.07 6.60 -1.57
C GLY A 183 9.85 7.82 -0.68
N TYR A 184 10.71 8.01 0.33
CA TYR A 184 10.67 9.14 1.28
C TYR A 184 11.75 10.19 1.00
N SER A 185 11.39 11.45 0.81
CA SER A 185 12.33 12.53 0.44
C SER A 185 13.36 12.86 1.53
N ILE A 186 14.65 12.82 1.18
CA ILE A 186 15.76 13.05 2.11
C ILE A 186 16.16 14.53 2.12
N LYS A 187 15.84 15.26 3.19
CA LYS A 187 16.09 16.71 3.32
C LYS A 187 17.57 17.09 3.38
N LYS A 188 18.42 16.28 4.03
CA LYS A 188 19.87 16.51 4.17
C LYS A 188 20.66 15.40 3.49
N ALA A 189 20.54 15.33 2.16
CA ALA A 189 21.12 14.26 1.36
C ALA A 189 22.61 14.03 1.64
N ARG A 190 23.42 15.09 1.74
CA ARG A 190 24.85 14.99 2.06
C ARG A 190 25.10 14.26 3.39
N ASP A 191 24.50 14.74 4.46
CA ASP A 191 24.71 14.20 5.81
C ASP A 191 24.23 12.73 5.88
N PHE A 192 23.07 12.46 5.30
CA PHE A 192 22.49 11.12 5.23
C PHE A 192 23.40 10.15 4.45
N ILE A 193 23.81 10.53 3.24
CA ILE A 193 24.63 9.69 2.36
C ILE A 193 26.00 9.45 2.97
N VAL A 194 26.65 10.48 3.48
CA VAL A 194 27.96 10.34 4.15
C VAL A 194 27.83 9.38 5.33
N LYS A 195 26.81 9.55 6.18
CA LYS A 195 26.58 8.70 7.35
C LYS A 195 26.35 7.23 6.97
N TYR A 196 25.42 6.97 6.05
CA TYR A 196 24.97 5.63 5.71
C TYR A 196 25.72 4.97 4.54
N ALA A 197 26.75 5.62 3.97
CA ALA A 197 27.45 5.14 2.77
C ALA A 197 27.87 3.65 2.80
N PRO A 198 28.50 3.12 3.87
CA PRO A 198 28.90 1.70 3.90
C PRO A 198 27.70 0.74 3.82
N TYR A 199 26.61 1.12 4.49
CA TYR A 199 25.36 0.35 4.50
C TYR A 199 24.65 0.43 3.13
N LEU A 200 24.48 1.65 2.61
CA LEU A 200 23.86 1.91 1.30
C LEU A 200 24.57 1.16 0.17
N ARG A 201 25.91 1.03 0.24
CA ARG A 201 26.64 0.24 -0.74
C ARG A 201 26.23 -1.23 -0.72
N THR A 202 26.09 -1.81 0.47
CA THR A 202 25.71 -3.21 0.62
C THR A 202 24.29 -3.43 0.12
N THR A 203 23.33 -2.56 0.50
CA THR A 203 21.96 -2.69 0.03
C THR A 203 21.79 -2.38 -1.46
N LEU A 204 22.60 -1.48 -2.02
CA LEU A 204 22.64 -1.23 -3.46
C LEU A 204 23.10 -2.47 -4.24
N GLN A 205 24.12 -3.18 -3.75
CA GLN A 205 24.55 -4.46 -4.34
C GLN A 205 23.45 -5.52 -4.30
N ILE A 206 22.65 -5.58 -3.23
CA ILE A 206 21.45 -6.45 -3.17
C ILE A 206 20.51 -6.10 -4.33
N VAL A 207 20.13 -4.83 -4.45
CA VAL A 207 19.19 -4.38 -5.49
C VAL A 207 19.75 -4.65 -6.90
N GLN A 208 21.05 -4.43 -7.13
CA GLN A 208 21.69 -4.73 -8.41
C GLN A 208 21.65 -6.23 -8.76
N VAL A 209 21.88 -7.11 -7.78
CA VAL A 209 21.77 -8.57 -7.98
C VAL A 209 20.32 -8.97 -8.25
N LEU A 210 19.36 -8.41 -7.52
CA LEU A 210 17.93 -8.65 -7.73
C LEU A 210 17.49 -8.29 -9.15
N LEU A 211 17.88 -7.11 -9.62
CA LEU A 211 17.59 -6.66 -11.00
C LEU A 211 18.28 -7.53 -12.05
N SER A 212 19.47 -8.05 -11.75
CA SER A 212 20.21 -8.95 -12.65
C SER A 212 19.62 -10.37 -12.68
N ALA A 213 19.01 -10.81 -11.58
CA ALA A 213 18.36 -12.12 -11.46
C ALA A 213 16.94 -12.13 -12.04
N GLY A 214 16.24 -10.99 -12.06
CA GLY A 214 14.90 -10.81 -12.64
C GLY A 214 14.84 -10.49 -14.13
N GLY A 215 15.98 -10.25 -14.80
CA GLY A 215 15.98 -9.93 -16.23
C GLY A 215 17.31 -9.41 -16.78
N LEU A 216 18.22 -10.35 -17.08
CA LEU A 216 19.34 -10.28 -18.06
C LEU A 216 20.42 -9.19 -17.93
N ALA A 217 21.67 -9.65 -17.77
CA ALA A 217 22.84 -9.06 -18.44
C ALA A 217 23.96 -10.09 -18.71
N VAL A 218 23.71 -11.05 -19.60
CA VAL A 218 24.75 -11.58 -20.51
C VAL A 218 24.14 -11.57 -21.92
N PRO A 219 24.64 -10.74 -22.86
CA PRO A 219 24.03 -10.55 -24.19
C PRO A 219 23.95 -11.79 -25.09
N GLN A 220 24.46 -12.96 -24.67
CA GLN A 220 24.61 -14.15 -25.51
C GLN A 220 23.62 -15.29 -25.24
N LEU A 221 22.63 -15.12 -24.35
CA LEU A 221 21.68 -16.19 -24.00
C LEU A 221 20.22 -15.74 -24.21
N GLY A 222 19.83 -15.58 -25.47
CA GLY A 222 18.50 -15.12 -25.88
C GLY A 222 17.34 -16.13 -25.74
N SER A 223 17.60 -17.38 -25.32
CA SER A 223 16.56 -18.43 -25.31
C SER A 223 16.05 -18.85 -23.92
N ALA A 224 16.64 -18.37 -22.82
CA ALA A 224 16.21 -18.72 -21.46
C ALA A 224 15.17 -17.75 -20.84
N ALA A 225 14.76 -16.71 -21.57
CA ALA A 225 13.87 -15.65 -21.07
C ALA A 225 12.43 -16.12 -20.75
N LYS A 226 11.99 -17.28 -21.25
CA LYS A 226 10.60 -17.76 -21.08
C LYS A 226 10.28 -18.37 -19.72
N VAL A 227 11.27 -18.69 -18.89
CA VAL A 227 11.04 -19.30 -17.57
C VAL A 227 10.88 -18.24 -16.47
N ILE A 228 11.39 -17.03 -16.70
CA ILE A 228 11.48 -15.93 -15.70
C ILE A 228 10.15 -15.14 -15.58
N ASP A 229 9.23 -15.29 -16.54
CA ASP A 229 7.97 -14.52 -16.62
C ASP A 229 6.93 -14.87 -15.53
N SER A 230 7.24 -15.85 -14.67
CA SER A 230 6.34 -16.42 -13.64
C SER A 230 6.56 -15.93 -12.20
N VAL A 231 7.60 -15.13 -11.93
CA VAL A 231 7.99 -14.76 -10.54
C VAL A 231 7.91 -13.26 -10.26
N VAL A 232 7.52 -12.44 -11.24
CA VAL A 232 7.44 -10.97 -11.06
C VAL A 232 5.97 -10.50 -11.09
N PRO A 233 5.46 -9.85 -10.03
CA PRO A 233 4.12 -9.29 -10.00
C PRO A 233 3.87 -8.34 -11.17
N SER A 234 2.65 -8.37 -11.72
CA SER A 234 2.23 -7.74 -12.99
C SER A 234 2.47 -6.23 -13.09
N LYS A 235 2.62 -5.52 -11.95
CA LYS A 235 2.88 -4.07 -11.91
C LYS A 235 4.31 -3.67 -12.27
N PHE A 236 5.26 -4.61 -12.23
CA PHE A 236 6.67 -4.35 -12.53
C PHE A 236 7.09 -4.78 -13.94
N LYS A 237 6.17 -5.21 -14.82
CA LYS A 237 6.52 -5.70 -16.16
C LYS A 237 6.85 -4.59 -17.19
N ASP A 238 6.97 -3.32 -16.80
CA ASP A 238 7.37 -2.25 -17.72
C ASP A 238 8.89 -2.28 -17.94
N PRO A 239 9.38 -2.65 -19.15
CA PRO A 239 10.81 -2.68 -19.44
C PRO A 239 11.49 -1.32 -19.26
N LYS A 240 10.73 -0.23 -19.41
CA LYS A 240 11.21 1.14 -19.24
C LYS A 240 11.51 1.46 -17.78
N TYR A 241 10.62 1.06 -16.86
CA TYR A 241 10.80 1.22 -15.42
C TYR A 241 12.07 0.51 -14.91
N PHE A 242 12.35 -0.69 -15.43
CA PHE A 242 13.57 -1.43 -15.09
C PHE A 242 14.85 -0.77 -15.60
N ALA A 243 14.86 -0.32 -16.86
CA ALA A 243 15.99 0.40 -17.44
C ALA A 243 16.29 1.69 -16.68
N ASP A 244 15.23 2.42 -16.31
CA ASP A 244 15.30 3.67 -15.55
C ASP A 244 15.88 3.45 -14.15
N MET A 245 15.43 2.42 -13.43
CA MET A 245 15.95 2.07 -12.10
C MET A 245 17.41 1.62 -12.14
N LYS A 246 17.81 0.86 -13.17
CA LYS A 246 19.20 0.43 -13.35
C LYS A 246 20.15 1.63 -13.51
N GLN A 247 19.77 2.60 -14.35
CA GLN A 247 20.55 3.82 -14.56
C GLN A 247 20.68 4.64 -13.26
N GLN A 248 19.60 4.76 -12.49
CA GLN A 248 19.60 5.44 -11.19
C GLN A 248 20.55 4.76 -10.18
N LEU A 249 20.61 3.42 -10.17
CA LEU A 249 21.49 2.68 -9.26
C LEU A 249 22.97 2.81 -9.64
N GLU A 250 23.30 2.80 -10.93
CA GLU A 250 24.67 3.06 -11.41
C GLU A 250 25.15 4.46 -10.98
N MET A 251 24.25 5.45 -11.01
CA MET A 251 24.51 6.81 -10.55
C MET A 251 24.81 6.86 -9.04
N VAL A 252 24.01 6.17 -8.22
CA VAL A 252 24.23 6.10 -6.76
C VAL A 252 25.51 5.35 -6.44
N ASP A 253 25.87 4.29 -7.18
CA ASP A 253 27.15 3.59 -7.03
C ASP A 253 28.35 4.53 -7.23
N HIS A 254 28.32 5.31 -8.32
CA HIS A 254 29.36 6.30 -8.62
C HIS A 254 29.49 7.35 -7.50
N LEU A 255 28.37 7.84 -6.97
CA LEU A 255 28.35 8.76 -5.83
C LEU A 255 29.03 8.15 -4.59
N LEU A 256 28.66 6.92 -4.23
CA LEU A 256 29.20 6.22 -3.06
C LEU A 256 30.71 5.97 -3.21
N ASN A 257 31.18 5.65 -4.42
CA ASN A 257 32.61 5.50 -4.73
C ASN A 257 33.38 6.82 -4.53
N LYS A 258 32.80 7.95 -4.95
CA LYS A 258 33.41 9.28 -4.76
C LYS A 258 33.50 9.69 -3.28
N VAL A 259 32.45 9.44 -2.49
CA VAL A 259 32.43 9.72 -1.04
C VAL A 259 33.52 8.92 -0.32
N GLU A 260 33.70 7.66 -0.68
CA GLU A 260 34.73 6.81 -0.09
C GLU A 260 36.15 7.26 -0.49
N ASN A 261 36.36 7.61 -1.76
CA ASN A 261 37.65 8.15 -2.21
C ASN A 261 38.00 9.44 -1.45
N GLN A 262 37.03 10.33 -1.20
CA GLN A 262 37.26 11.54 -0.39
C GLN A 262 37.61 11.24 1.07
N ARG A 263 37.01 10.20 1.67
CA ARG A 263 37.37 9.73 3.02
C ARG A 263 38.79 9.15 3.08
N ASN A 264 39.17 8.36 2.08
CA ASN A 264 40.49 7.74 2.01
C ASN A 264 41.62 8.77 1.82
N HIS A 265 41.36 9.89 1.12
CA HIS A 265 42.31 10.99 0.98
C HIS A 265 42.44 11.85 2.25
N ALA A 266 41.42 11.91 3.11
CA ALA A 266 41.46 12.63 4.38
C ALA A 266 42.07 11.81 5.54
N GLY A 267 42.21 10.48 5.37
CA GLY A 267 42.69 9.54 6.38
C GLY A 267 44.08 8.95 6.13
N ALA A 268 44.91 9.58 5.28
CA ALA A 268 46.25 9.08 4.95
C ALA A 268 47.28 9.31 6.08
N SER A 269 47.00 8.75 7.26
CA SER A 269 47.98 8.43 8.29
C SER A 269 47.32 7.49 9.30
N VAL A 270 47.22 6.20 8.97
CA VAL A 270 47.48 5.04 9.85
C VAL A 270 47.50 3.80 8.95
N THR A 271 48.58 3.03 9.06
CA THR A 271 48.71 1.69 8.51
C THR A 271 47.77 0.73 9.23
N ASP A 272 46.72 0.25 8.55
CA ASP A 272 46.31 -1.16 8.69
C ASP A 272 45.52 -1.62 7.45
N GLY A 273 45.89 -2.80 6.95
CA GLY A 273 45.37 -3.41 5.73
C GLY A 273 44.02 -4.09 5.92
N GLN A 274 43.06 -3.43 6.58
CA GLN A 274 41.67 -3.88 6.60
C GLN A 274 40.84 -3.05 5.63
N LYS A 275 40.62 -3.61 4.42
CA LYS A 275 39.49 -3.18 3.58
C LYS A 275 38.24 -3.14 4.45
N SER A 276 37.58 -1.99 4.50
CA SER A 276 36.32 -1.74 5.22
C SER A 276 35.27 -2.80 4.86
N LYS A 277 35.20 -3.87 5.65
CA LYS A 277 34.07 -4.80 5.63
C LYS A 277 32.84 -3.98 6.01
N GLY A 278 31.79 -4.03 5.17
CA GLY A 278 30.54 -3.29 5.39
C GLY A 278 30.06 -3.46 6.82
N THR A 279 30.15 -2.38 7.60
CA THR A 279 29.70 -2.36 8.99
C THR A 279 28.18 -2.43 8.99
N PRO A 280 27.56 -3.43 9.65
CA PRO A 280 26.12 -3.48 9.82
C PRO A 280 25.62 -2.26 10.59
N LEU A 281 24.41 -1.79 10.27
CA LEU A 281 23.77 -0.75 11.08
C LEU A 281 23.60 -1.23 12.51
N GLN A 282 24.04 -0.43 13.47
CA GLN A 282 23.78 -0.68 14.88
C GLN A 282 22.35 -0.24 15.24
N GLY A 283 21.83 -0.76 16.36
CA GLY A 283 20.49 -0.38 16.83
C GLY A 283 20.31 1.13 17.07
N ALA A 284 21.39 1.89 17.33
CA ALA A 284 21.30 3.35 17.44
C ALA A 284 21.00 4.04 16.10
N GLU A 285 21.61 3.58 15.03
CA GLU A 285 21.44 4.16 13.68
C GLU A 285 20.05 3.86 13.12
N LEU A 286 19.53 2.66 13.37
CA LEU A 286 18.15 2.32 13.01
C LEU A 286 17.11 3.12 13.83
N ARG A 287 17.41 3.47 15.09
CA ARG A 287 16.56 4.40 15.86
C ARG A 287 16.52 5.79 15.23
N GLU A 288 17.61 6.26 14.65
CA GLU A 288 17.60 7.54 13.93
C GLU A 288 16.80 7.49 12.63
N ILE A 289 16.87 6.38 11.87
CA ILE A 289 15.98 6.16 10.72
C ILE A 289 14.52 6.15 11.17
N GLN A 290 14.20 5.51 12.29
CA GLN A 290 12.87 5.54 12.87
C GLN A 290 12.43 6.97 13.19
N THR A 291 13.25 7.77 13.88
CA THR A 291 12.95 9.20 14.16
C THR A 291 12.80 10.02 12.88
N TYR A 292 13.57 9.71 11.83
CA TYR A 292 13.42 10.36 10.54
C TYR A 292 12.08 10.01 9.86
N LEU A 293 11.69 8.73 9.84
CA LEU A 293 10.40 8.30 9.29
C LEU A 293 9.22 8.85 10.10
N GLU A 294 9.37 8.98 11.42
CA GLU A 294 8.43 9.70 12.28
C GLU A 294 8.21 11.16 11.82
N LEU A 295 9.12 11.76 11.04
CA LEU A 295 8.94 13.12 10.50
C LEU A 295 8.46 13.14 9.03
N VAL A 296 8.78 12.14 8.22
CA VAL A 296 8.54 12.18 6.76
C VAL A 296 7.44 11.25 6.26
N ASP A 297 7.06 10.24 7.04
CA ASP A 297 5.99 9.28 6.73
C ASP A 297 4.72 9.64 7.50
N ASP A 298 4.00 10.65 7.03
CA ASP A 298 2.73 11.13 7.60
C ASP A 298 1.68 10.04 7.72
N LYS A 299 1.64 9.13 6.76
CA LYS A 299 0.71 7.99 6.75
C LYS A 299 1.19 6.82 7.59
N ARG A 300 2.42 6.86 8.14
CA ARG A 300 3.02 5.80 8.97
C ARG A 300 2.99 4.42 8.29
N THR A 301 3.12 4.42 6.97
CA THR A 301 3.02 3.24 6.10
C THR A 301 4.30 2.40 6.09
N LEU A 302 5.43 2.96 6.50
CA LEU A 302 6.75 2.32 6.54
C LEU A 302 7.10 1.58 5.24
N GLY A 303 6.94 2.27 4.10
CA GLY A 303 7.22 1.74 2.77
C GLY A 303 6.16 0.75 2.28
N ASN A 304 4.94 0.81 2.81
CA ASN A 304 3.88 -0.19 2.60
C ASN A 304 4.34 -1.60 2.99
N LEU A 305 5.18 -1.68 4.02
CA LEU A 305 5.61 -2.94 4.64
C LEU A 305 4.83 -3.17 5.94
N TYR A 306 4.57 -4.43 6.21
CA TYR A 306 3.82 -4.93 7.34
C TYR A 306 4.75 -5.78 8.21
N ARG A 307 4.64 -5.54 9.52
CA ARG A 307 5.36 -6.30 10.52
C ARG A 307 4.74 -7.70 10.67
N ILE A 308 5.58 -8.72 10.66
CA ILE A 308 5.20 -10.11 10.95
C ILE A 308 6.14 -10.72 11.97
N VAL A 309 5.68 -11.75 12.67
CA VAL A 309 6.50 -12.63 13.51
C VAL A 309 6.62 -13.99 12.82
N THR A 310 7.86 -14.46 12.68
CA THR A 310 8.19 -15.76 12.09
C THR A 310 8.19 -16.88 13.13
N ASP A 311 8.33 -18.12 12.68
CA ASP A 311 8.22 -19.32 13.50
C ASP A 311 9.36 -19.53 14.50
N ASP A 312 10.53 -18.99 14.16
CA ASP A 312 11.67 -18.85 15.07
C ASP A 312 11.53 -17.65 16.05
N GLY A 313 10.44 -16.88 15.94
CA GLY A 313 10.14 -15.72 16.79
C GLY A 313 10.71 -14.39 16.31
N HIS A 314 11.33 -14.31 15.13
CA HIS A 314 11.90 -13.07 14.63
C HIS A 314 10.88 -12.18 13.93
N VAL A 315 11.06 -10.88 14.10
CA VAL A 315 10.29 -9.87 13.37
C VAL A 315 10.82 -9.71 11.96
N ARG A 316 9.93 -9.62 10.97
CA ARG A 316 10.22 -9.22 9.59
C ARG A 316 9.27 -8.14 9.09
N TRP A 317 9.69 -7.45 8.03
CA TRP A 317 8.89 -6.43 7.35
C TRP A 317 8.63 -6.84 5.89
N VAL A 318 7.39 -7.18 5.57
CA VAL A 318 6.99 -7.75 4.27
C VAL A 318 5.95 -6.89 3.56
N CYS A 319 5.88 -6.92 2.23
CA CYS A 319 4.82 -6.20 1.49
C CYS A 319 3.44 -6.84 1.75
N LEU A 320 2.36 -6.16 1.33
CA LEU A 320 0.99 -6.68 1.50
C LEU A 320 0.80 -8.07 0.85
N GLU A 321 1.31 -8.26 -0.37
CA GLU A 321 1.23 -9.53 -1.09
C GLU A 321 1.85 -10.67 -0.26
N HIS A 322 3.09 -10.49 0.20
CA HIS A 322 3.74 -11.48 1.05
C HIS A 322 3.07 -11.61 2.42
N TYR A 323 2.53 -10.52 2.99
CA TYR A 323 1.73 -10.58 4.22
C TYR A 323 0.53 -11.53 4.06
N ASP A 324 -0.20 -11.39 2.96
CA ASP A 324 -1.36 -12.21 2.61
C ASP A 324 -0.94 -13.65 2.23
N GLU A 325 0.22 -13.82 1.61
CA GLU A 325 0.77 -15.12 1.21
C GLU A 325 1.41 -15.93 2.34
N ILE A 326 1.83 -15.30 3.46
CA ILE A 326 2.46 -16.02 4.58
C ILE A 326 1.48 -17.05 5.12
N SER A 327 1.65 -18.25 4.60
CA SER A 327 0.78 -19.38 4.80
C SER A 327 1.66 -20.62 4.72
N TYR A 328 1.56 -21.42 5.79
CA TYR A 328 2.03 -22.80 5.90
C TYR A 328 3.54 -23.01 6.05
N ASN A 329 4.03 -22.84 7.28
CA ASN A 329 5.07 -23.74 7.78
C ASN A 329 4.44 -24.99 8.43
N ASN A 330 5.20 -26.07 8.57
CA ASN A 330 4.68 -27.33 9.14
C ASN A 330 4.23 -27.21 10.62
N GLU A 331 4.71 -26.21 11.36
CA GLU A 331 4.32 -25.98 12.76
C GLU A 331 2.94 -25.29 12.88
N MET A 332 2.48 -24.56 11.86
CA MET A 332 1.20 -23.85 11.90
C MET A 332 0.01 -24.81 12.07
N SER A 333 0.04 -25.97 11.42
CA SER A 333 -1.01 -27.00 11.59
C SER A 333 -1.12 -27.47 13.04
N LYS A 334 0.00 -27.53 13.76
CA LYS A 334 0.00 -27.87 15.19
C LYS A 334 -0.66 -26.78 16.02
N TYR A 335 -0.32 -25.51 15.79
CA TYR A 335 -0.96 -24.40 16.50
C TYR A 335 -2.45 -24.31 16.22
N ILE A 336 -2.88 -24.53 14.97
CA ILE A 336 -4.30 -24.60 14.60
C ILE A 336 -4.99 -25.72 15.39
N ASN A 337 -4.44 -26.93 15.40
CA ASN A 337 -5.02 -28.05 16.14
C ASN A 337 -5.09 -27.77 17.66
N GLU A 338 -4.05 -27.15 18.24
CA GLU A 338 -4.05 -26.76 19.66
C GLU A 338 -5.11 -25.67 19.95
N PHE A 339 -5.28 -24.71 19.04
CA PHE A 339 -6.29 -23.65 19.12
C PHE A 339 -7.72 -24.19 18.97
N GLU A 340 -7.94 -25.13 18.05
CA GLU A 340 -9.24 -25.79 17.88
C GLU A 340 -9.58 -26.70 19.07
N ALA A 341 -8.59 -27.36 19.66
CA ALA A 341 -8.78 -28.21 20.84
C ALA A 341 -9.25 -27.44 22.08
N MET A 342 -8.98 -26.13 22.17
CA MET A 342 -9.51 -25.27 23.24
C MET A 342 -10.86 -24.63 22.90
N GLY A 343 -11.52 -25.06 21.81
CA GLY A 343 -12.82 -24.55 21.37
C GLY A 343 -12.73 -23.35 20.42
N GLY A 344 -11.53 -23.01 19.95
CA GLY A 344 -11.34 -22.01 18.90
C GLY A 344 -11.74 -22.54 17.51
N LYS A 345 -11.88 -21.62 16.55
CA LYS A 345 -12.03 -21.93 15.13
C LYS A 345 -11.08 -21.06 14.33
N PHE A 346 -10.43 -21.62 13.33
CA PHE A 346 -9.51 -20.89 12.46
C PHE A 346 -9.90 -21.08 11.00
N ASP A 347 -10.13 -19.98 10.27
CA ASP A 347 -10.30 -19.99 8.83
C ASP A 347 -8.93 -19.87 8.16
N GLN A 348 -8.50 -20.94 7.49
CA GLN A 348 -7.20 -20.98 6.83
C GLN A 348 -7.08 -20.01 5.64
N LYS A 349 -8.19 -19.67 4.99
CA LYS A 349 -8.21 -18.81 3.80
C LYS A 349 -8.15 -17.34 4.20
N THR A 350 -8.95 -16.93 5.19
CA THR A 350 -9.00 -15.54 5.66
C THR A 350 -7.99 -15.25 6.77
N LYS A 351 -7.45 -16.30 7.41
CA LYS A 351 -6.61 -16.25 8.61
C LYS A 351 -7.32 -15.59 9.80
N GLU A 352 -8.64 -15.69 9.83
CA GLU A 352 -9.47 -15.22 10.94
C GLU A 352 -9.60 -16.33 11.99
N ALA A 353 -9.49 -15.96 13.26
CA ALA A 353 -9.58 -16.86 14.40
C ALA A 353 -10.70 -16.41 15.35
N PHE A 354 -11.52 -17.36 15.82
CA PHE A 354 -12.67 -17.08 16.67
C PHE A 354 -12.68 -17.98 17.90
N ILE A 355 -12.93 -17.40 19.07
CA ILE A 355 -13.21 -18.12 20.31
C ILE A 355 -14.56 -17.62 20.83
N ARG A 356 -15.52 -18.52 21.00
CA ARG A 356 -16.88 -18.16 21.41
C ARG A 356 -17.33 -18.96 22.63
N GLN A 357 -17.87 -18.29 23.64
CA GLN A 357 -18.46 -18.89 24.85
C GLN A 357 -17.48 -19.81 25.61
N VAL A 358 -16.19 -19.47 25.57
CA VAL A 358 -15.13 -20.22 26.27
C VAL A 358 -14.72 -19.49 27.55
N ASP A 359 -14.51 -20.26 28.61
CA ASP A 359 -13.75 -19.79 29.76
C ASP A 359 -12.25 -19.94 29.48
N VAL A 360 -11.58 -18.84 29.15
CA VAL A 360 -10.18 -18.82 28.75
C VAL A 360 -9.29 -18.98 29.97
N THR A 361 -8.83 -20.22 30.18
CA THR A 361 -7.96 -20.58 31.30
C THR A 361 -6.52 -20.10 31.10
N SER A 362 -5.73 -20.02 32.17
CA SER A 362 -4.30 -19.67 32.09
C SER A 362 -3.51 -20.62 31.17
N LYS A 363 -3.89 -21.91 31.10
CA LYS A 363 -3.29 -22.87 30.17
C LYS A 363 -3.59 -22.53 28.70
N ASN A 364 -4.81 -22.06 28.41
CA ASN A 364 -5.18 -21.62 27.07
C ASN A 364 -4.35 -20.39 26.69
N VAL A 365 -4.20 -19.44 27.60
CA VAL A 365 -3.37 -18.24 27.39
C VAL A 365 -1.91 -18.58 27.17
N GLU A 366 -1.31 -19.46 27.98
CA GLU A 366 0.08 -19.90 27.79
C GLU A 366 0.32 -20.52 26.40
N MET A 367 -0.62 -21.37 25.94
CA MET A 367 -0.57 -21.95 24.60
C MET A 367 -0.66 -20.87 23.52
N MET A 368 -1.66 -19.98 23.61
CA MET A 368 -1.83 -18.89 22.65
C MET A 368 -0.61 -17.97 22.60
N CYS A 369 -0.08 -17.55 23.75
CA CYS A 369 1.12 -16.73 23.85
C CYS A 369 2.32 -17.38 23.17
N LYS A 370 2.51 -18.70 23.38
CA LYS A 370 3.58 -19.45 22.74
C LYS A 370 3.40 -19.54 21.22
N ALA A 371 2.18 -19.83 20.76
CA ALA A 371 1.87 -19.96 19.34
C ALA A 371 2.02 -18.62 18.61
N LEU A 372 1.41 -17.55 19.12
CA LEU A 372 1.47 -16.20 18.57
C LEU A 372 2.92 -15.68 18.51
N GLY A 373 3.70 -15.92 19.56
CA GLY A 373 5.13 -15.57 19.60
C GLY A 373 6.04 -16.39 18.69
N LYS A 374 5.51 -17.43 18.04
CA LYS A 374 6.25 -18.35 17.16
C LYS A 374 5.53 -18.56 15.83
N GLY A 375 5.05 -17.48 15.24
CA GLY A 375 4.57 -17.47 13.86
C GLY A 375 3.19 -18.06 13.64
N PHE A 376 2.34 -18.17 14.68
CA PHE A 376 0.92 -18.42 14.46
C PHE A 376 0.25 -17.16 13.89
N ASN A 377 0.18 -17.10 12.55
CA ASN A 377 -0.28 -15.94 11.81
C ASN A 377 -1.80 -15.88 11.75
N ILE A 378 -2.37 -15.07 12.64
CA ILE A 378 -3.77 -14.68 12.66
C ILE A 378 -3.85 -13.22 12.20
N VAL A 379 -4.73 -12.93 11.24
CA VAL A 379 -4.98 -11.55 10.80
C VAL A 379 -5.95 -10.87 11.77
N GLU A 380 -7.07 -11.54 12.06
CA GLU A 380 -8.11 -11.07 12.98
C GLU A 380 -8.39 -12.15 14.04
N LEU A 381 -8.27 -11.77 15.31
CA LEU A 381 -8.60 -12.62 16.45
C LEU A 381 -9.85 -12.07 17.14
N THR A 382 -10.92 -12.86 17.16
CA THR A 382 -12.19 -12.50 17.81
C THR A 382 -12.42 -13.36 19.04
N PHE A 383 -12.67 -12.70 20.17
CA PHE A 383 -13.26 -13.30 21.35
C PHE A 383 -14.73 -12.86 21.46
N GLU A 384 -15.63 -13.81 21.71
CA GLU A 384 -17.06 -13.54 21.84
C GLU A 384 -17.64 -14.30 23.05
N ASP A 385 -18.37 -13.61 23.93
CA ASP A 385 -18.99 -14.19 25.13
C ASP A 385 -18.03 -14.96 26.05
N CYS A 386 -16.75 -14.59 26.03
CA CYS A 386 -15.70 -15.30 26.78
C CYS A 386 -15.52 -14.73 28.20
N SER A 387 -14.88 -15.51 29.07
CA SER A 387 -14.38 -15.02 30.35
C SER A 387 -12.89 -15.28 30.49
N ILE A 388 -12.16 -14.36 31.13
CA ILE A 388 -10.72 -14.41 31.26
C ILE A 388 -10.30 -13.68 32.55
N SER A 389 -9.23 -14.12 33.21
CA SER A 389 -8.67 -13.39 34.35
C SER A 389 -7.95 -12.12 33.85
N GLU A 390 -7.93 -11.06 34.66
CA GLU A 390 -7.21 -9.82 34.31
C GLU A 390 -5.72 -10.08 34.07
N ASP A 391 -5.08 -10.89 34.92
CA ASP A 391 -3.66 -11.25 34.80
C ASP A 391 -3.36 -12.00 33.48
N ASP A 392 -4.24 -12.90 33.06
CA ASP A 392 -4.06 -13.65 31.82
C ASP A 392 -4.40 -12.80 30.59
N LEU A 393 -5.37 -11.89 30.72
CA LEU A 393 -5.64 -10.89 29.67
C LEU A 393 -4.43 -9.97 29.46
N GLU A 394 -3.79 -9.52 30.53
CA GLU A 394 -2.57 -8.71 30.46
C GLU A 394 -1.45 -9.43 29.72
N LYS A 395 -1.17 -10.69 30.07
CA LYS A 395 -0.15 -11.51 29.37
C LYS A 395 -0.48 -11.70 27.90
N LEU A 396 -1.76 -11.98 27.60
CA LEU A 396 -2.20 -12.20 26.24
C LEU A 396 -2.05 -10.93 25.41
N LEU A 397 -2.48 -9.78 25.95
CA LEU A 397 -2.35 -8.48 25.30
C LEU A 397 -0.88 -8.10 25.08
N ASP A 398 0.04 -8.39 26.02
CA ASP A 398 1.47 -8.19 25.81
C ASP A 398 1.98 -8.90 24.55
N ILE A 399 1.61 -10.17 24.37
CA ILE A 399 2.01 -10.94 23.20
C ILE A 399 1.31 -10.46 21.93
N ILE A 400 -0.01 -10.24 21.97
CA ILE A 400 -0.77 -9.76 20.81
C ILE A 400 -0.16 -8.45 20.29
N ILE A 401 0.05 -7.48 21.19
CA ILE A 401 0.50 -6.13 20.84
C ILE A 401 1.98 -6.18 20.41
N ASN A 402 2.86 -6.84 21.16
CA ASN A 402 4.30 -6.66 20.97
C ASN A 402 4.97 -7.79 20.18
N ARG A 403 4.38 -8.99 20.15
CA ARG A 403 5.05 -10.23 19.69
C ARG A 403 4.12 -11.12 18.86
N SER A 404 3.21 -10.54 18.10
CA SER A 404 2.37 -11.30 17.16
C SER A 404 2.25 -10.61 15.79
N SER A 405 1.64 -11.31 14.84
CA SER A 405 1.25 -10.80 13.51
C SER A 405 -0.21 -10.34 13.45
N ILE A 406 -0.92 -10.30 14.58
CA ILE A 406 -2.34 -9.90 14.65
C ILE A 406 -2.49 -8.44 14.26
N ARG A 407 -3.44 -8.17 13.35
CA ARG A 407 -3.78 -6.82 12.89
C ARG A 407 -5.10 -6.32 13.42
N CYS A 408 -6.00 -7.21 13.78
CA CYS A 408 -7.28 -6.85 14.36
C CYS A 408 -7.57 -7.76 15.55
N LEU A 409 -7.86 -7.17 16.71
CA LEU A 409 -8.37 -7.85 17.87
C LEU A 409 -9.80 -7.37 18.11
N ASN A 410 -10.75 -8.29 18.05
CA ASN A 410 -12.15 -8.04 18.32
C ASN A 410 -12.55 -8.71 19.65
N MET A 411 -13.16 -7.94 20.54
CA MET A 411 -13.60 -8.40 21.85
C MET A 411 -15.07 -8.04 22.05
N VAL A 412 -15.93 -9.06 22.04
CA VAL A 412 -17.38 -8.92 22.21
C VAL A 412 -17.81 -9.65 23.48
N ALA A 413 -18.46 -8.93 24.39
CA ALA A 413 -19.00 -9.43 25.66
C ALA A 413 -17.98 -10.22 26.52
N ILE A 414 -16.78 -9.65 26.70
CA ILE A 414 -15.68 -10.28 27.45
C ILE A 414 -15.77 -9.95 28.95
N ARG A 415 -16.04 -10.97 29.76
CA ARG A 415 -16.07 -10.87 31.23
C ARG A 415 -14.67 -11.01 31.82
N VAL A 416 -14.10 -9.89 32.25
CA VAL A 416 -12.77 -9.84 32.89
C VAL A 416 -12.93 -10.07 34.39
N ARG A 417 -12.26 -11.09 34.92
CA ARG A 417 -12.33 -11.48 36.35
C ARG A 417 -11.11 -11.00 37.12
N ASN A 418 -11.31 -10.63 38.37
CA ASN A 418 -10.21 -10.36 39.30
C ASN A 418 -9.58 -11.67 39.83
N PHE A 419 -8.55 -11.55 40.68
CA PHE A 419 -7.85 -12.66 41.31
C PHE A 419 -8.77 -13.63 42.10
N PHE A 420 -9.94 -13.17 42.57
CA PHE A 420 -10.92 -14.01 43.28
C PHE A 420 -11.90 -14.73 42.34
N GLY A 421 -11.75 -14.58 41.01
CA GLY A 421 -12.68 -15.15 40.02
C GLY A 421 -14.00 -14.37 39.89
N ILE A 422 -14.11 -13.20 40.52
CA ILE A 422 -15.30 -12.35 40.43
C ILE A 422 -15.17 -11.43 39.21
N VAL A 423 -16.24 -11.29 38.42
CA VAL A 423 -16.27 -10.38 37.28
C VAL A 423 -16.01 -8.95 37.78
N LYS A 424 -14.90 -8.36 37.34
CA LYS A 424 -14.48 -6.98 37.66
C LYS A 424 -15.17 -5.98 36.75
N TYR A 425 -15.22 -6.28 35.45
CA TYR A 425 -15.92 -5.49 34.43
C TYR A 425 -16.17 -6.35 33.18
N THR A 426 -17.03 -5.87 32.27
CA THR A 426 -17.31 -6.52 31.00
C THR A 426 -17.00 -5.58 29.84
N CYS A 427 -16.12 -6.00 28.93
CA CYS A 427 -15.90 -5.31 27.66
C CYS A 427 -17.01 -5.72 26.69
N GLN A 428 -17.90 -4.80 26.32
CA GLN A 428 -19.07 -5.11 25.50
C GLN A 428 -18.72 -5.35 24.04
N ASP A 429 -17.98 -4.42 23.43
CA ASP A 429 -17.57 -4.48 22.04
C ASP A 429 -16.39 -3.52 21.85
N MET A 430 -15.25 -4.07 21.49
CA MET A 430 -14.02 -3.34 21.25
C MET A 430 -13.31 -3.92 20.04
N VAL A 431 -12.91 -3.03 19.14
CA VAL A 431 -12.06 -3.35 18.00
C VAL A 431 -10.74 -2.60 18.15
N ALA A 432 -9.66 -3.37 18.12
CA ALA A 432 -8.28 -2.91 18.27
C ALA A 432 -7.51 -3.25 16.98
N ASP A 433 -7.21 -2.25 16.16
CA ASP A 433 -6.47 -2.38 14.91
C ASP A 433 -4.97 -2.05 15.11
N PHE A 434 -4.09 -2.98 14.79
CA PHE A 434 -2.64 -2.88 14.91
C PHE A 434 -2.00 -2.73 13.54
N ASN A 435 -1.62 -1.50 13.18
CA ASN A 435 -1.07 -1.17 11.86
C ASN A 435 0.27 -0.43 11.99
N ASN A 436 1.37 -1.17 11.82
CA ASN A 436 2.73 -0.64 11.85
C ASN A 436 3.05 0.12 13.14
N GLN A 437 3.07 1.45 13.13
CA GLN A 437 3.30 2.29 14.32
C GLN A 437 2.02 2.82 14.95
N THR A 438 0.88 2.57 14.32
CA THR A 438 -0.44 3.01 14.76
C THR A 438 -1.20 1.85 15.37
N PHE A 439 -1.70 2.10 16.57
CA PHE A 439 -2.69 1.26 17.21
C PHE A 439 -4.00 2.06 17.31
N LYS A 440 -5.08 1.57 16.69
CA LYS A 440 -6.40 2.21 16.70
C LYS A 440 -7.36 1.43 17.58
N VAL A 441 -8.12 2.12 18.43
CA VAL A 441 -9.12 1.49 19.31
C VAL A 441 -10.48 2.15 19.10
N ARG A 442 -11.52 1.33 18.99
CA ARG A 442 -12.91 1.75 18.86
C ARG A 442 -13.80 0.92 19.77
N PHE A 443 -14.77 1.55 20.39
CA PHE A 443 -15.84 0.88 21.14
C PHE A 443 -17.18 1.11 20.45
N SER A 444 -18.10 0.15 20.50
CA SER A 444 -19.44 0.38 19.91
C SER A 444 -20.32 1.26 20.79
N GLN A 445 -20.07 1.28 22.10
CA GLN A 445 -20.79 2.09 23.07
C GLN A 445 -19.86 3.12 23.71
N ALA A 446 -20.19 4.40 23.49
CA ALA A 446 -19.49 5.53 24.09
C ALA A 446 -19.81 5.71 25.59
N ASN A 447 -19.02 6.54 26.28
CA ASN A 447 -19.28 6.99 27.66
C ASN A 447 -19.37 5.85 28.69
N ARG A 448 -18.46 4.88 28.64
CA ARG A 448 -18.39 3.76 29.60
C ARG A 448 -17.06 3.77 30.34
N ARG A 449 -17.09 3.57 31.66
CA ARG A 449 -15.88 3.48 32.48
C ARG A 449 -15.01 2.30 32.05
N GLU A 450 -15.65 1.21 31.64
CA GLU A 450 -15.05 -0.04 31.17
C GLU A 450 -14.17 0.17 29.94
N ASN A 451 -14.53 1.11 29.05
CA ASN A 451 -13.71 1.48 27.89
C ASN A 451 -12.36 2.03 28.33
N THR A 452 -12.36 2.85 29.40
CA THR A 452 -11.15 3.42 29.97
C THR A 452 -10.29 2.34 30.62
N MET A 453 -10.89 1.40 31.35
CA MET A 453 -10.17 0.27 31.95
C MET A 453 -9.49 -0.59 30.87
N MET A 454 -10.20 -0.92 29.79
CA MET A 454 -9.65 -1.70 28.69
C MET A 454 -8.55 -0.94 27.95
N LEU A 455 -8.74 0.35 27.67
CA LEU A 455 -7.68 1.18 27.09
C LEU A 455 -6.46 1.25 28.01
N THR A 456 -6.63 1.38 29.32
CA THR A 456 -5.50 1.34 30.27
C THR A 456 -4.70 0.06 30.11
N LEU A 457 -5.35 -1.12 30.04
CA LEU A 457 -4.64 -2.39 29.85
C LEU A 457 -3.87 -2.41 28.52
N LEU A 458 -4.52 -2.04 27.42
CA LEU A 458 -3.87 -1.96 26.10
C LEU A 458 -2.65 -1.04 26.12
N LEU A 459 -2.76 0.13 26.76
CA LEU A 459 -1.68 1.11 26.87
C LEU A 459 -0.56 0.67 27.81
N LEU A 460 -0.86 -0.02 28.91
CA LEU A 460 0.16 -0.55 29.81
C LEU A 460 0.99 -1.64 29.14
N GLN A 461 0.35 -2.47 28.30
CA GLN A 461 1.05 -3.52 27.57
C GLN A 461 1.74 -3.00 26.31
N ASN A 462 1.34 -1.87 25.74
CA ASN A 462 1.96 -1.32 24.53
C ASN A 462 3.42 -0.89 24.75
N LYS A 463 4.36 -1.58 24.10
CA LYS A 463 5.81 -1.28 24.11
C LYS A 463 6.34 -0.83 22.75
N ILE A 464 5.56 -0.97 21.66
CA ILE A 464 6.05 -0.77 20.28
C ILE A 464 5.29 0.29 19.47
N TYR A 465 3.98 0.49 19.72
CA TYR A 465 3.18 1.45 18.99
C TYR A 465 3.38 2.86 19.54
N ARG A 466 3.62 3.80 18.64
CA ARG A 466 3.95 5.20 18.94
C ARG A 466 2.79 6.14 18.72
N ASN A 467 1.85 5.72 17.89
CA ASN A 467 0.63 6.44 17.56
C ASN A 467 -0.59 5.70 18.10
N LEU A 468 -1.44 6.42 18.82
CA LEU A 468 -2.75 5.94 19.23
C LEU A 468 -3.83 6.72 18.46
N ASP A 469 -4.77 6.01 17.88
CA ASP A 469 -5.95 6.57 17.22
C ASP A 469 -7.23 6.10 17.92
N PHE A 470 -8.09 7.03 18.34
CA PHE A 470 -9.36 6.67 18.99
C PHE A 470 -10.40 7.80 18.92
N SER A 471 -11.66 7.43 19.18
CA SER A 471 -12.77 8.38 19.30
C SER A 471 -12.82 8.96 20.71
N ALA A 472 -12.72 10.29 20.84
CA ALA A 472 -12.80 10.97 22.13
C ALA A 472 -14.17 10.76 22.80
N ASN A 473 -15.23 10.60 22.02
CA ASN A 473 -16.58 10.31 22.52
C ASN A 473 -16.60 9.04 23.37
N ASP A 474 -15.72 8.05 23.13
CA ASP A 474 -15.72 6.80 23.89
C ASP A 474 -15.40 7.00 25.39
N TYR A 475 -14.87 8.18 25.75
CA TYR A 475 -14.32 8.52 27.07
C TYR A 475 -14.94 9.76 27.72
N LEU A 476 -16.05 10.29 27.20
CA LEU A 476 -16.73 11.45 27.82
C LEU A 476 -17.15 11.12 29.26
N ASN A 477 -16.92 12.06 30.18
CA ASN A 477 -17.10 11.93 31.63
C ASN A 477 -16.07 11.05 32.36
N TYR A 478 -15.04 10.55 31.65
CA TYR A 478 -13.96 9.74 32.21
C TYR A 478 -12.56 10.33 31.94
N GLU A 479 -12.48 11.65 31.81
CA GLU A 479 -11.28 12.40 31.39
C GLU A 479 -10.10 12.18 32.33
N SER A 480 -10.37 12.08 33.64
CA SER A 480 -9.35 11.83 34.66
C SER A 480 -8.73 10.43 34.57
N ASP A 481 -9.54 9.42 34.25
CA ASP A 481 -9.07 8.05 34.08
C ASP A 481 -8.34 7.89 32.73
N LEU A 482 -8.82 8.58 31.68
CA LEU A 482 -8.13 8.69 30.39
C LEU A 482 -6.74 9.30 30.55
N ARG A 483 -6.64 10.42 31.27
CA ARG A 483 -5.36 11.06 31.60
C ARG A 483 -4.41 10.09 32.30
N ARG A 484 -4.89 9.35 33.32
CA ARG A 484 -4.08 8.37 34.04
C ARG A 484 -3.57 7.26 33.13
N SER A 485 -4.41 6.82 32.19
CA SER A 485 -4.04 5.81 31.18
C SER A 485 -2.88 6.30 30.32
N PHE A 486 -2.95 7.55 29.84
CA PHE A 486 -1.86 8.15 29.08
C PHE A 486 -0.60 8.32 29.91
N GLU A 487 -0.68 8.84 31.14
CA GLU A 487 0.48 9.07 32.01
C GLU A 487 1.22 7.76 32.41
N GLY A 488 0.58 6.59 32.21
CA GLY A 488 1.17 5.27 32.43
C GLY A 488 1.99 4.70 31.26
N ASN A 489 1.84 5.23 30.03
CA ASN A 489 2.53 4.70 28.85
C ASN A 489 3.76 5.54 28.47
N ALA A 490 4.94 4.92 28.37
CA ALA A 490 6.20 5.65 28.10
C ALA A 490 6.60 5.74 26.61
N VAL A 491 5.85 5.10 25.69
CA VAL A 491 6.23 4.97 24.28
C VAL A 491 5.40 5.82 23.34
N LEU A 492 4.17 6.17 23.72
CA LEU A 492 3.29 7.01 22.91
C LEU A 492 3.87 8.42 22.76
N THR A 493 3.92 8.86 21.51
CA THR A 493 4.45 10.16 21.10
C THR A 493 3.51 10.91 20.17
N HIS A 494 2.56 10.18 19.56
CA HIS A 494 1.61 10.67 18.58
C HIS A 494 0.20 10.29 19.01
N LEU A 495 -0.74 11.21 18.79
CA LEU A 495 -2.14 10.97 19.07
C LEU A 495 -3.03 11.47 17.93
N SER A 496 -3.97 10.64 17.53
CA SER A 496 -5.05 10.97 16.59
C SER A 496 -6.38 10.86 17.33
N LEU A 497 -7.07 11.99 17.49
CA LEU A 497 -8.36 12.09 18.17
C LEU A 497 -9.46 12.40 17.16
N GLU A 498 -10.49 11.57 17.14
CA GLU A 498 -11.72 11.83 16.40
C GLU A 498 -12.81 12.35 17.35
N TYR A 499 -13.60 13.32 16.88
CA TYR A 499 -14.77 13.85 17.61
C TYR A 499 -14.48 14.45 19.00
N SER A 500 -13.28 15.01 19.20
CA SER A 500 -12.86 15.62 20.47
C SER A 500 -13.46 17.01 20.66
N ASN A 501 -14.77 17.06 20.88
CA ASN A 501 -15.59 18.27 21.08
C ASN A 501 -15.85 18.56 22.56
N ASN A 502 -14.84 18.34 23.41
CA ASN A 502 -14.89 18.55 24.85
C ASN A 502 -13.55 19.10 25.36
N SER A 503 -13.59 20.22 26.10
CA SER A 503 -12.39 20.90 26.61
C SER A 503 -11.63 20.11 27.67
N ASP A 504 -12.32 19.33 28.50
CA ASP A 504 -11.69 18.55 29.58
C ASP A 504 -10.91 17.35 29.03
N ILE A 505 -11.43 16.69 27.98
CA ILE A 505 -10.72 15.63 27.24
C ILE A 505 -9.45 16.21 26.60
N LEU A 506 -9.58 17.31 25.85
CA LEU A 506 -8.45 17.95 25.19
C LEU A 506 -7.40 18.39 26.20
N ASN A 507 -7.80 18.96 27.33
CA ASN A 507 -6.88 19.36 28.39
C ASN A 507 -6.16 18.16 29.01
N SER A 508 -6.88 17.03 29.19
CA SER A 508 -6.34 15.78 29.72
C SER A 508 -5.27 15.17 28.83
N VAL A 509 -5.34 15.42 27.53
CA VAL A 509 -4.37 14.98 26.52
C VAL A 509 -3.23 15.99 26.30
N LEU A 510 -3.55 17.28 26.20
CA LEU A 510 -2.58 18.32 25.85
C LEU A 510 -1.59 18.61 26.98
N ASN A 511 -1.98 18.38 28.24
CA ASN A 511 -1.23 18.80 29.42
C ASN A 511 -0.85 17.61 30.32
N LEU A 512 -0.31 16.55 29.70
CA LEU A 512 0.24 15.36 30.39
C LEU A 512 1.50 15.71 31.19
N LYS A 513 1.69 15.04 32.34
CA LYS A 513 2.84 15.30 33.24
C LYS A 513 4.11 14.52 32.88
N LYS A 514 3.95 13.29 32.40
CA LYS A 514 5.07 12.33 32.27
C LYS A 514 5.48 12.05 30.82
N ASN A 515 4.57 12.21 29.87
CA ASN A 515 4.79 11.79 28.49
C ASN A 515 4.81 12.98 27.55
N ALA A 516 5.84 13.02 26.70
CA ALA A 516 5.99 14.04 25.68
C ALA A 516 5.25 13.59 24.42
N LEU A 517 4.03 14.10 24.23
CA LEU A 517 3.39 14.07 22.93
C LEU A 517 4.05 15.14 22.04
N TYR A 518 4.49 14.71 20.85
CA TYR A 518 5.13 15.55 19.84
C TYR A 518 4.17 15.91 18.69
N TYR A 519 3.17 15.07 18.46
CA TYR A 519 2.21 15.23 17.38
C TYR A 519 0.79 15.01 17.89
N LEU A 520 -0.11 15.91 17.48
CA LEU A 520 -1.54 15.79 17.75
C LEU A 520 -2.33 16.02 16.48
N LYS A 521 -3.15 15.03 16.11
CA LYS A 521 -4.16 15.15 15.06
C LYS A 521 -5.54 15.19 15.67
N LEU A 522 -6.31 16.19 15.26
CA LEU A 522 -7.70 16.39 15.63
C LEU A 522 -8.55 16.31 14.37
N THR A 523 -9.45 15.32 14.30
CA THR A 523 -10.37 15.12 13.17
C THR A 523 -11.81 15.28 13.65
N HIS A 524 -12.65 16.00 12.91
CA HIS A 524 -14.04 16.30 13.31
C HIS A 524 -14.17 16.84 14.75
N SER A 525 -13.15 17.58 15.16
CA SER A 525 -12.94 18.07 16.52
C SER A 525 -12.97 19.60 16.52
N LEU A 526 -13.16 20.20 17.69
CA LEU A 526 -13.33 21.65 17.86
C LEU A 526 -14.59 22.20 17.17
N CYS A 527 -15.57 21.35 16.85
CA CYS A 527 -16.82 21.77 16.22
C CYS A 527 -17.77 22.53 17.16
N VAL A 528 -17.51 22.46 18.48
CA VAL A 528 -18.28 23.15 19.51
C VAL A 528 -17.56 24.46 19.89
N PRO A 529 -18.21 25.64 19.82
CA PRO A 529 -17.57 26.94 20.08
C PRO A 529 -16.91 27.07 21.46
N SER A 530 -17.50 26.47 22.50
CA SER A 530 -16.89 26.44 23.84
C SER A 530 -15.59 25.64 23.86
N THR A 531 -15.43 24.65 22.98
CA THR A 531 -14.20 23.85 22.90
C THR A 531 -13.12 24.59 22.09
N SER A 532 -13.48 25.16 20.93
CA SER A 532 -12.53 25.90 20.09
C SER A 532 -11.97 27.13 20.80
N SER A 533 -12.80 27.91 21.49
CA SER A 533 -12.38 29.09 22.27
C SER A 533 -11.34 28.78 23.36
N HIS A 534 -11.41 27.60 23.99
CA HIS A 534 -10.44 27.21 25.03
C HIS A 534 -9.18 26.54 24.46
N PHE A 535 -9.21 26.10 23.19
CA PHE A 535 -8.13 25.33 22.59
C PHE A 535 -6.80 26.09 22.56
N CYS A 536 -6.81 27.37 22.15
CA CYS A 536 -5.62 28.21 22.11
C CYS A 536 -4.99 28.40 23.51
N GLU A 537 -5.80 28.57 24.55
CA GLU A 537 -5.32 28.66 25.94
C GLU A 537 -4.68 27.36 26.43
N MET A 538 -5.20 26.21 26.00
CA MET A 538 -4.59 24.92 26.28
C MET A 538 -3.25 24.76 25.55
N LEU A 539 -3.18 25.17 24.27
CA LEU A 539 -1.95 25.13 23.49
C LEU A 539 -0.85 26.02 24.11
N LYS A 540 -1.17 27.21 24.62
CA LYS A 540 -0.20 28.10 25.29
C LYS A 540 0.51 27.44 26.48
N LYS A 541 -0.13 26.45 27.13
CA LYS A 541 0.44 25.70 28.27
C LYS A 541 1.30 24.52 27.84
N ASN A 542 1.07 23.98 26.63
CA ASN A 542 1.84 22.87 26.10
C ASN A 542 3.28 23.31 25.79
N LYS A 543 4.25 22.39 25.98
CA LYS A 543 5.67 22.67 25.70
C LYS A 543 6.34 21.60 24.86
N THR A 544 5.63 20.52 24.54
CA THR A 544 6.21 19.31 23.93
C THR A 544 5.78 19.13 22.48
N LEU A 545 4.60 19.60 22.09
CA LEU A 545 4.09 19.45 20.74
C LEU A 545 4.99 20.21 19.76
N LEU A 546 5.31 19.51 18.67
CA LEU A 546 6.09 19.99 17.54
C LEU A 546 5.19 20.18 16.32
N GLU A 547 4.15 19.35 16.18
CA GLU A 547 3.25 19.32 15.04
C GLU A 547 1.78 19.15 15.46
N ILE A 548 0.89 19.87 14.76
CA ILE A 548 -0.56 19.78 14.96
C ILE A 548 -1.27 19.65 13.60
N ASP A 549 -2.19 18.69 13.52
CA ASP A 549 -3.10 18.50 12.39
C ASP A 549 -4.52 18.84 12.82
N LEU A 550 -5.12 19.84 12.17
CA LEU A 550 -6.52 20.23 12.38
C LEU A 550 -7.32 19.89 11.13
N MET A 551 -8.04 18.76 11.20
CA MET A 551 -8.71 18.14 10.08
C MET A 551 -10.23 18.20 10.24
N ASP A 552 -10.92 18.66 9.20
CA ASP A 552 -12.40 18.62 9.11
C ASP A 552 -13.11 19.31 10.28
N THR A 553 -12.53 20.40 10.79
CA THR A 553 -13.11 21.20 11.87
C THR A 553 -14.00 22.31 11.29
N SER A 554 -15.15 22.55 11.92
CA SER A 554 -15.98 23.74 11.64
C SER A 554 -15.48 24.99 12.36
N ALA A 555 -14.48 24.87 13.24
CA ALA A 555 -13.90 26.01 13.96
C ALA A 555 -13.30 27.06 13.02
N PHE A 556 -12.92 26.68 11.79
CA PHE A 556 -12.40 27.60 10.78
C PHE A 556 -13.48 28.47 10.11
N GLU A 557 -14.75 28.30 10.44
CA GLU A 557 -15.79 29.29 10.08
C GLU A 557 -15.86 30.44 11.10
N ASP A 558 -15.20 30.31 12.27
CA ASP A 558 -15.06 31.37 13.27
C ASP A 558 -13.74 32.14 13.05
N GLU A 559 -13.87 33.41 12.64
CA GLU A 559 -12.75 34.31 12.35
C GLU A 559 -11.90 34.61 13.59
N ALA A 560 -12.52 34.70 14.77
CA ALA A 560 -11.80 34.95 16.01
C ALA A 560 -10.90 33.75 16.34
N PHE A 561 -11.41 32.53 16.15
CA PHE A 561 -10.63 31.32 16.37
C PHE A 561 -9.41 31.22 15.45
N ILE A 562 -9.55 31.49 14.15
CA ILE A 562 -8.42 31.45 13.20
C ILE A 562 -7.32 32.42 13.65
N ASN A 563 -7.70 33.65 13.98
CA ASN A 563 -6.76 34.68 14.41
C ASN A 563 -6.05 34.29 15.71
N ASP A 564 -6.81 33.83 16.71
CA ASP A 564 -6.27 33.40 18.01
C ASP A 564 -5.33 32.19 17.86
N LEU A 565 -5.66 31.24 16.99
CA LEU A 565 -4.82 30.09 16.70
C LEU A 565 -3.49 30.53 16.08
N LEU A 566 -3.54 31.34 15.01
CA LEU A 566 -2.34 31.80 14.31
C LEU A 566 -1.46 32.68 15.19
N GLU A 567 -2.05 33.54 16.03
CA GLU A 567 -1.33 34.35 17.02
C GLU A 567 -0.67 33.46 18.09
N THR A 568 -1.41 32.47 18.59
CA THR A 568 -0.89 31.51 19.57
C THR A 568 0.30 30.75 19.01
N LEU A 569 0.21 30.27 17.77
CA LEU A 569 1.28 29.52 17.11
C LEU A 569 2.51 30.37 16.81
N ARG A 570 2.34 31.64 16.42
CA ARG A 570 3.46 32.57 16.20
C ARG A 570 4.33 32.74 17.45
N ASN A 571 3.69 32.76 18.61
CA ASN A 571 4.35 32.92 19.91
C ASN A 571 4.74 31.59 20.55
N HIS A 572 4.36 30.45 19.96
CA HIS A 572 4.61 29.14 20.54
C HIS A 572 6.06 28.69 20.35
N LYS A 573 6.71 28.27 21.44
CA LYS A 573 8.16 27.96 21.43
C LYS A 573 8.46 26.66 20.67
N SER A 574 7.60 25.65 20.80
CA SER A 574 7.89 24.28 20.36
C SER A 574 7.25 23.88 19.03
N ILE A 575 6.06 24.39 18.72
CA ILE A 575 5.30 23.97 17.53
C ILE A 575 5.93 24.62 16.30
N LYS A 576 6.24 23.81 15.29
CA LYS A 576 6.88 24.21 14.04
C LYS A 576 6.12 23.78 12.80
N HIS A 577 5.18 22.85 12.94
CA HIS A 577 4.42 22.30 11.83
C HIS A 577 2.92 22.35 12.14
N LEU A 578 2.17 22.93 11.21
CA LEU A 578 0.73 23.04 11.25
C LEU A 578 0.18 22.52 9.93
N ASN A 579 -0.68 21.53 10.04
CA ASN A 579 -1.39 20.94 8.92
C ASN A 579 -2.88 21.27 9.06
N LEU A 580 -3.44 21.87 8.01
CA LEU A 580 -4.81 22.38 8.04
C LEU A 580 -5.65 21.72 6.96
N HIS A 581 -6.89 21.37 7.29
CA HIS A 581 -7.95 21.22 6.31
C HIS A 581 -8.98 22.34 6.48
N VAL A 582 -9.08 23.20 5.47
CA VAL A 582 -9.99 24.35 5.44
C VAL A 582 -11.02 24.15 4.32
N ARG A 583 -12.26 24.57 4.58
CA ARG A 583 -13.37 24.42 3.64
C ARG A 583 -14.02 25.76 3.35
N ASN A 584 -14.76 25.81 2.24
CA ASN A 584 -15.60 26.95 1.88
C ASN A 584 -14.86 28.31 1.82
N ILE A 585 -13.59 28.34 1.42
CA ILE A 585 -12.87 29.59 1.19
C ILE A 585 -13.48 30.29 -0.03
N ARG A 586 -13.75 31.59 0.08
CA ARG A 586 -14.15 32.46 -1.02
C ARG A 586 -13.22 33.67 -1.09
N PRO A 587 -13.06 34.27 -2.28
CA PRO A 587 -12.32 35.51 -2.45
C PRO A 587 -12.81 36.59 -1.48
N THR A 588 -11.89 37.25 -0.80
CA THR A 588 -12.12 38.33 0.19
C THR A 588 -12.69 37.91 1.55
N ASP A 589 -12.85 36.61 1.81
CA ASP A 589 -13.21 36.13 3.14
C ASP A 589 -12.08 36.45 4.15
N GLU A 590 -12.44 36.83 5.39
CA GLU A 590 -11.45 37.06 6.45
C GLU A 590 -10.55 35.85 6.70
N LYS A 591 -11.08 34.62 6.58
CA LYS A 591 -10.27 33.40 6.67
C LYS A 591 -9.23 33.28 5.54
N GLU A 592 -9.58 33.69 4.32
CA GLU A 592 -8.63 33.73 3.19
C GLU A 592 -7.53 34.76 3.48
N ILE A 593 -7.91 35.96 3.91
CA ILE A 593 -7.00 37.06 4.27
C ILE A 593 -6.02 36.63 5.37
N CYS A 594 -6.53 35.99 6.43
CA CYS A 594 -5.73 35.52 7.56
C CYS A 594 -4.73 34.43 7.15
N LEU A 595 -5.16 33.48 6.31
CA LEU A 595 -4.29 32.44 5.78
C LEU A 595 -3.22 33.02 4.86
N MET A 596 -3.58 33.92 3.94
CA MET A 596 -2.63 34.61 3.06
C MET A 596 -1.57 35.36 3.85
N LYS A 597 -1.97 36.10 4.90
CA LYS A 597 -1.05 36.84 5.76
C LYS A 597 -0.04 35.90 6.43
N SER A 598 -0.50 34.75 6.91
CA SER A 598 0.36 33.73 7.52
C SER A 598 1.29 33.08 6.50
N LEU A 599 0.78 32.65 5.34
CA LEU A 599 1.57 32.02 4.28
C LEU A 599 2.71 32.94 3.77
N ARG A 600 2.48 34.25 3.76
CA ARG A 600 3.49 35.24 3.32
C ARG A 600 4.56 35.56 4.35
N LYS A 601 4.38 35.23 5.63
CA LYS A 601 5.29 35.68 6.71
C LYS A 601 5.81 34.56 7.60
N GLU A 602 5.05 33.49 7.74
CA GLU A 602 5.24 32.47 8.75
C GLU A 602 5.65 31.14 8.12
N LYS A 603 6.50 30.37 8.82
CA LYS A 603 7.09 29.12 8.30
C LYS A 603 6.46 27.85 8.87
N PHE A 604 5.41 27.99 9.68
CA PHE A 604 4.85 26.85 10.40
C PHE A 604 3.77 26.09 9.63
N ILE A 605 3.13 26.68 8.60
CA ILE A 605 2.12 25.98 7.79
C ILE A 605 2.85 25.02 6.84
N SER A 606 2.80 23.72 7.15
CA SER A 606 3.52 22.67 6.42
C SER A 606 2.66 21.93 5.42
N ARG A 607 1.36 21.79 5.69
CA ARG A 607 0.41 21.14 4.79
C ARG A 607 -0.91 21.88 4.79
N LEU A 608 -1.46 22.08 3.59
CA LEU A 608 -2.76 22.72 3.43
C LEU A 608 -3.64 21.89 2.52
N CYS A 609 -4.76 21.44 3.07
CA CYS A 609 -5.85 20.83 2.33
C CYS A 609 -6.98 21.84 2.23
N ILE A 610 -7.50 22.06 1.03
CA ILE A 610 -8.59 22.99 0.76
C ILE A 610 -9.71 22.19 0.11
N SER A 611 -10.95 22.34 0.59
CA SER A 611 -12.09 21.71 -0.06
C SER A 611 -13.28 22.64 -0.27
N SER A 612 -14.09 22.35 -1.30
CA SER A 612 -15.34 23.07 -1.60
C SER A 612 -15.16 24.59 -1.63
N SER A 613 -14.08 25.07 -2.25
CA SER A 613 -13.63 26.46 -2.16
C SER A 613 -13.43 27.10 -3.54
N ILE A 614 -13.48 28.43 -3.59
CA ILE A 614 -13.06 29.23 -4.73
C ILE A 614 -11.70 29.85 -4.36
N VAL A 615 -10.65 29.44 -5.04
CA VAL A 615 -9.27 29.87 -4.80
C VAL A 615 -9.00 31.10 -5.65
N SER A 616 -8.76 32.25 -5.02
CA SER A 616 -8.41 33.50 -5.71
C SER A 616 -6.97 33.50 -6.23
N HIS A 617 -6.69 34.36 -7.20
CA HIS A 617 -5.34 34.59 -7.70
C HIS A 617 -4.39 35.07 -6.59
N GLU A 618 -4.86 35.97 -5.72
CA GLU A 618 -4.08 36.51 -4.60
C GLU A 618 -3.73 35.44 -3.56
N PHE A 619 -4.62 34.47 -3.36
CA PHE A 619 -4.37 33.32 -2.50
C PHE A 619 -3.37 32.35 -3.14
N THR A 620 -3.50 32.09 -4.44
CA THR A 620 -2.50 31.32 -5.21
C THR A 620 -1.11 31.94 -5.09
N GLU A 621 -0.97 33.27 -5.26
CA GLU A 621 0.30 33.98 -5.08
C GLU A 621 0.88 33.82 -3.67
N ALA A 622 0.03 33.78 -2.64
CA ALA A 622 0.48 33.52 -1.27
C ALA A 622 1.01 32.07 -1.10
N LEU A 623 0.38 31.09 -1.74
CA LEU A 623 0.82 29.68 -1.75
C LEU A 623 2.15 29.51 -2.49
N LEU A 624 2.30 30.19 -3.64
CA LEU A 624 3.53 30.21 -4.42
C LEU A 624 4.67 30.81 -3.60
N HIS A 625 4.44 31.94 -2.94
CA HIS A 625 5.42 32.58 -2.06
C HIS A 625 5.83 31.67 -0.89
N ALA A 626 4.87 31.06 -0.18
CA ALA A 626 5.14 30.17 0.94
C ALA A 626 5.99 28.95 0.54
N SER A 627 5.76 28.44 -0.68
CA SER A 627 6.51 27.31 -1.23
C SER A 627 7.93 27.71 -1.62
N LYS A 628 8.11 28.81 -2.38
CA LYS A 628 9.41 29.23 -2.92
C LYS A 628 10.35 29.85 -1.88
N GLU A 629 9.84 30.72 -1.02
CA GLU A 629 10.69 31.53 -0.13
C GLU A 629 11.11 30.79 1.13
N TYR A 630 10.21 29.93 1.65
CA TYR A 630 10.40 29.32 2.95
C TYR A 630 10.59 27.81 2.91
N ASN A 631 10.29 27.15 1.78
CA ASN A 631 10.20 25.69 1.67
C ASN A 631 9.37 25.07 2.82
N ALA A 632 8.42 25.84 3.34
CA ALA A 632 7.62 25.47 4.50
C ALA A 632 6.47 24.54 4.07
N LEU A 633 5.81 24.89 2.96
CA LEU A 633 4.70 24.13 2.41
C LEU A 633 5.22 22.88 1.67
N THR A 634 4.89 21.71 2.19
CA THR A 634 5.36 20.41 1.67
C THR A 634 4.25 19.60 0.99
N HIS A 635 2.99 19.92 1.30
CA HIS A 635 1.83 19.26 0.73
C HIS A 635 0.69 20.25 0.51
N LEU A 636 0.13 20.23 -0.69
CA LEU A 636 -1.05 21.00 -1.06
C LEU A 636 -2.06 20.09 -1.74
N ALA A 637 -3.30 20.10 -1.29
CA ALA A 637 -4.36 19.31 -1.89
C ALA A 637 -5.66 20.09 -2.00
N PHE A 638 -6.31 20.01 -3.16
CA PHE A 638 -7.56 20.66 -3.46
C PHE A 638 -8.64 19.63 -3.76
N TYR A 639 -9.80 19.73 -3.11
CA TYR A 639 -10.93 18.81 -3.28
C TYR A 639 -12.18 19.60 -3.64
N ASN A 640 -12.74 19.38 -4.83
CA ASN A 640 -13.90 20.12 -5.33
C ASN A 640 -13.69 21.65 -5.23
N CYS A 641 -12.52 22.13 -5.68
CA CYS A 641 -12.16 23.55 -5.68
C CYS A 641 -12.30 24.15 -7.08
N LYS A 642 -12.67 25.43 -7.15
CA LYS A 642 -12.62 26.24 -8.37
C LYS A 642 -11.39 27.14 -8.31
N MET A 643 -10.61 27.15 -9.38
CA MET A 643 -9.38 27.96 -9.53
C MET A 643 -9.20 28.27 -11.02
N GLU A 644 -8.54 29.38 -11.34
CA GLU A 644 -8.21 29.70 -12.73
C GLU A 644 -7.15 28.73 -13.28
N ASN A 645 -7.20 28.47 -14.59
CA ASN A 645 -6.28 27.52 -15.22
C ASN A 645 -4.81 27.96 -15.12
N ASP A 646 -4.56 29.27 -15.23
CA ASP A 646 -3.20 29.83 -15.15
C ASP A 646 -2.63 29.68 -13.72
N ASP A 647 -3.45 29.89 -12.70
CA ASP A 647 -3.11 29.66 -11.30
C ASP A 647 -2.81 28.18 -11.01
N GLN A 648 -3.66 27.28 -11.56
CA GLN A 648 -3.43 25.84 -11.46
C GLN A 648 -2.10 25.44 -12.09
N ALA A 649 -1.80 25.98 -13.28
CA ALA A 649 -0.55 25.72 -13.99
C ALA A 649 0.66 26.26 -13.21
N ALA A 650 0.54 27.41 -12.55
CA ALA A 650 1.61 27.96 -11.72
C ALA A 650 1.93 27.07 -10.50
N LEU A 651 0.91 26.52 -9.83
CA LEU A 651 1.10 25.56 -8.74
C LEU A 651 1.69 24.23 -9.26
N GLN A 652 1.25 23.77 -10.43
CA GLN A 652 1.79 22.59 -11.07
C GLN A 652 3.29 22.74 -11.39
N ALA A 653 3.71 23.92 -11.82
CA ALA A 653 5.13 24.20 -12.09
C ALA A 653 6.02 24.02 -10.84
N LEU A 654 5.53 24.35 -9.63
CA LEU A 654 6.26 24.09 -8.38
C LEU A 654 6.43 22.60 -8.07
N TYR A 655 5.41 21.81 -8.41
CA TYR A 655 5.51 20.36 -8.27
C TYR A 655 6.52 19.80 -9.28
N ASP A 656 6.46 20.29 -10.51
CA ASP A 656 7.30 19.86 -11.62
C ASP A 656 8.78 20.25 -11.41
N ASP A 657 9.08 21.37 -10.76
CA ASP A 657 10.45 21.76 -10.38
C ASP A 657 10.91 21.16 -9.03
N GLY A 658 9.99 20.63 -8.22
CA GLY A 658 10.26 19.95 -6.94
C GLY A 658 10.25 20.87 -5.71
N SER A 659 9.98 22.16 -5.88
CA SER A 659 9.77 23.12 -4.78
C SER A 659 8.57 22.74 -3.92
N LEU A 660 7.56 22.08 -4.50
CA LEU A 660 6.40 21.52 -3.79
C LEU A 660 6.38 19.99 -3.93
N PRO A 661 6.77 19.22 -2.88
CA PRO A 661 6.90 17.76 -2.97
C PRO A 661 5.60 17.01 -3.28
N GLN A 662 4.46 17.52 -2.82
CA GLN A 662 3.16 16.87 -3.01
C GLN A 662 2.11 17.90 -3.39
N LEU A 663 1.49 17.69 -4.55
CA LEU A 663 0.37 18.47 -5.07
C LEU A 663 -0.71 17.51 -5.58
N ALA A 664 -1.98 17.77 -5.24
CA ALA A 664 -3.09 16.98 -5.76
C ALA A 664 -4.34 17.83 -6.00
N PHE A 665 -5.04 17.53 -7.09
CA PHE A 665 -6.33 18.13 -7.45
C PHE A 665 -7.36 17.03 -7.62
N TYR A 666 -8.45 17.10 -6.86
CA TYR A 666 -9.55 16.16 -6.90
C TYR A 666 -10.83 16.91 -7.27
N PRO A 667 -11.58 16.47 -8.31
CA PRO A 667 -12.87 17.07 -8.63
C PRO A 667 -13.95 16.69 -7.60
N GLU A 668 -13.78 15.56 -6.92
CA GLU A 668 -14.69 15.02 -5.91
C GLU A 668 -14.49 15.69 -4.54
N PRO A 669 -15.54 15.75 -3.69
CA PRO A 669 -15.40 16.11 -2.28
C PRO A 669 -14.43 15.20 -1.53
N ARG A 670 -13.78 15.75 -0.49
CA ARG A 670 -12.78 15.00 0.30
C ARG A 670 -13.34 13.75 0.98
N TRP A 671 -14.60 13.76 1.42
CA TRP A 671 -15.20 12.62 2.12
C TRP A 671 -15.41 11.42 1.18
N ASP A 672 -15.72 11.64 -0.09
CA ASP A 672 -15.78 10.58 -1.10
C ASP A 672 -14.41 9.94 -1.35
N VAL A 673 -13.33 10.74 -1.33
CA VAL A 673 -11.95 10.24 -1.43
C VAL A 673 -11.54 9.49 -0.16
N ILE A 674 -11.90 10.01 1.03
CA ILE A 674 -11.62 9.33 2.31
C ILE A 674 -12.36 8.00 2.38
N LEU A 675 -13.63 7.93 2.00
CA LEU A 675 -14.41 6.68 1.94
C LEU A 675 -13.83 5.65 0.95
N GLN A 676 -13.08 6.07 -0.07
CA GLN A 676 -12.33 5.13 -0.92
C GLN A 676 -11.02 4.64 -0.26
N VAL A 677 -10.44 5.41 0.68
CA VAL A 677 -9.10 5.16 1.25
C VAL A 677 -9.14 4.56 2.67
N THR A 678 -10.15 4.86 3.49
CA THR A 678 -10.22 4.46 4.92
C THR A 678 -11.08 3.22 5.19
N ASN A 679 -11.72 2.69 4.14
CA ASN A 679 -12.71 1.64 4.28
C ASN A 679 -12.10 0.22 4.30
N GLY A 680 -11.29 -0.05 5.31
CA GLY A 680 -10.76 -1.40 5.59
C GLY A 680 -11.86 -2.45 5.82
N SER A 681 -13.03 -2.05 6.34
CA SER A 681 -14.18 -2.95 6.52
C SER A 681 -15.03 -3.12 5.25
N LEU A 682 -14.96 -2.19 4.30
CA LEU A 682 -15.67 -2.27 3.01
C LEU A 682 -14.91 -3.13 1.99
N ASN A 683 -13.60 -3.35 2.20
CA ASN A 683 -12.84 -4.40 1.50
C ASN A 683 -13.43 -5.79 1.71
N ARG A 684 -14.18 -6.03 2.79
CA ARG A 684 -14.84 -7.31 3.03
C ARG A 684 -16.04 -7.54 2.10
N VAL A 685 -16.77 -6.48 1.73
CA VAL A 685 -17.86 -6.55 0.73
C VAL A 685 -17.30 -6.47 -0.70
N ILE A 686 -16.27 -5.65 -0.94
CA ILE A 686 -15.64 -5.51 -2.26
C ILE A 686 -14.83 -6.76 -2.65
N SER A 687 -14.28 -7.52 -1.70
CA SER A 687 -13.53 -8.77 -2.00
C SER A 687 -14.35 -9.86 -2.71
N THR A 688 -15.67 -9.76 -2.68
CA THR A 688 -16.58 -10.67 -3.42
C THR A 688 -17.03 -10.12 -4.77
N ILE A 689 -16.65 -8.89 -5.11
CA ILE A 689 -16.96 -8.22 -6.36
C ILE A 689 -15.64 -8.08 -7.15
N PRO A 690 -15.40 -8.91 -8.18
CA PRO A 690 -14.22 -8.79 -9.03
C PRO A 690 -14.00 -7.35 -9.52
N ALA A 691 -12.75 -6.90 -9.68
CA ALA A 691 -12.43 -5.54 -10.16
C ALA A 691 -13.02 -5.19 -11.54
N ASN A 692 -13.49 -6.20 -12.28
CA ASN A 692 -14.16 -6.11 -13.57
C ASN A 692 -15.66 -6.49 -13.50
N ALA A 693 -16.23 -6.63 -12.31
CA ALA A 693 -17.64 -6.88 -12.13
C ALA A 693 -18.43 -5.70 -12.69
N LYS A 694 -19.22 -5.99 -13.72
CA LYS A 694 -20.22 -5.07 -14.23
C LYS A 694 -21.52 -5.44 -13.56
N TRP A 695 -22.26 -4.44 -13.09
CA TRP A 695 -23.67 -4.63 -12.78
C TRP A 695 -24.33 -5.31 -13.98
N ALA A 696 -25.08 -6.38 -13.71
CA ALA A 696 -25.87 -7.02 -14.72
C ALA A 696 -26.74 -5.92 -15.37
N GLN A 697 -26.62 -5.73 -16.69
CA GLN A 697 -27.25 -4.62 -17.41
C GLN A 697 -28.78 -4.74 -17.48
N ASN A 698 -29.34 -5.71 -16.77
CA ASN A 698 -30.75 -6.05 -16.64
C ASN A 698 -31.21 -5.87 -15.17
N GLY A 699 -30.95 -4.69 -14.61
CA GLY A 699 -31.45 -4.35 -13.27
C GLY A 699 -32.97 -4.59 -13.16
N VAL A 700 -33.40 -5.17 -12.04
CA VAL A 700 -34.82 -5.43 -11.76
C VAL A 700 -35.35 -4.30 -10.87
N THR A 701 -36.47 -3.70 -11.26
CA THR A 701 -37.18 -2.74 -10.40
C THR A 701 -37.79 -3.47 -9.22
N VAL A 702 -37.23 -3.24 -8.02
CA VAL A 702 -37.71 -3.85 -6.77
C VAL A 702 -38.71 -2.96 -6.00
N ALA A 703 -38.79 -1.68 -6.35
CA ALA A 703 -39.75 -0.72 -5.83
C ALA A 703 -40.07 0.35 -6.88
N GLY A 704 -41.34 0.72 -7.02
CA GLY A 704 -41.80 1.73 -8.00
C GLY A 704 -41.94 1.23 -9.44
N GLY A 705 -41.82 2.15 -10.42
CA GLY A 705 -41.72 1.83 -11.85
C GLY A 705 -43.02 1.73 -12.66
N LYS A 706 -44.18 2.11 -12.09
CA LYS A 706 -45.50 1.94 -12.74
C LYS A 706 -46.20 3.24 -13.18
N GLY A 707 -45.50 4.37 -13.29
CA GLY A 707 -46.07 5.67 -13.72
C GLY A 707 -46.13 6.75 -12.62
N LEU A 708 -46.82 7.88 -12.90
CA LEU A 708 -46.85 9.10 -12.06
C LEU A 708 -48.13 9.28 -11.20
N GLU A 709 -49.04 8.31 -11.21
CA GLU A 709 -50.33 8.41 -10.52
C GLU A 709 -50.22 8.27 -8.97
N LYS A 710 -51.35 8.19 -8.26
CA LYS A 710 -51.42 8.25 -6.78
C LYS A 710 -51.36 6.88 -6.08
N ALA A 711 -51.06 5.81 -6.80
CA ALA A 711 -51.09 4.46 -6.22
C ALA A 711 -49.85 4.17 -5.35
N THR A 712 -50.00 3.26 -4.38
CA THR A 712 -48.92 2.83 -3.45
C THR A 712 -47.82 2.00 -4.11
N ASN A 713 -47.92 1.76 -5.41
CA ASN A 713 -46.93 1.06 -6.23
C ASN A 713 -46.00 2.00 -7.02
N GLN A 714 -46.02 3.30 -6.73
CA GLN A 714 -45.22 4.33 -7.41
C GLN A 714 -44.49 5.22 -6.39
N LEU A 715 -43.35 5.78 -6.81
CA LEU A 715 -42.48 6.70 -6.05
C LEU A 715 -42.35 8.02 -6.81
N TYR A 716 -42.22 9.16 -6.13
CA TYR A 716 -42.03 10.47 -6.75
C TYR A 716 -40.83 11.24 -6.17
N ARG A 717 -39.74 11.25 -6.94
CA ARG A 717 -38.37 11.61 -6.53
C ARG A 717 -38.02 11.07 -5.14
N PRO A 718 -37.90 9.74 -4.97
CA PRO A 718 -37.36 9.21 -3.72
C PRO A 718 -35.96 9.78 -3.47
N HIS A 719 -35.64 10.14 -2.23
CA HIS A 719 -34.32 10.70 -1.86
C HIS A 719 -33.51 9.66 -1.08
N GLY A 720 -33.87 9.41 0.18
CA GLY A 720 -33.21 8.43 1.05
C GLY A 720 -33.90 7.06 1.05
N LEU A 721 -33.12 6.03 1.37
CA LEU A 721 -33.63 4.69 1.59
C LEU A 721 -32.80 3.95 2.65
N PHE A 722 -33.44 3.00 3.33
CA PHE A 722 -32.83 2.09 4.27
C PHE A 722 -33.18 0.64 3.90
N LEU A 723 -32.20 -0.26 3.92
CA LEU A 723 -32.38 -1.68 3.71
C LEU A 723 -32.22 -2.40 5.06
N ASP A 724 -33.29 -3.06 5.52
CA ASP A 724 -33.25 -3.86 6.75
C ASP A 724 -32.72 -5.28 6.51
N ASP A 725 -32.35 -5.99 7.57
CA ASP A 725 -31.74 -7.33 7.51
C ASP A 725 -32.68 -8.37 6.86
N ASP A 726 -33.99 -8.15 6.97
CA ASP A 726 -35.03 -8.97 6.33
C ASP A 726 -35.25 -8.63 4.85
N GLN A 727 -34.40 -7.77 4.28
CA GLN A 727 -34.45 -7.26 2.92
C GLN A 727 -35.72 -6.43 2.64
N THR A 728 -36.28 -5.80 3.68
CA THR A 728 -37.26 -4.72 3.53
C THR A 728 -36.56 -3.42 3.18
N VAL A 729 -36.97 -2.80 2.07
CA VAL A 729 -36.52 -1.47 1.66
C VAL A 729 -37.52 -0.44 2.17
N VAL A 730 -37.07 0.51 2.99
CA VAL A 730 -37.84 1.66 3.45
C VAL A 730 -37.34 2.89 2.71
N ILE A 731 -38.24 3.67 2.10
CA ILE A 731 -37.89 4.73 1.15
C ILE A 731 -38.58 6.03 1.57
N ALA A 732 -37.81 7.12 1.60
CA ALA A 732 -38.33 8.48 1.71
C ALA A 732 -38.86 8.96 0.36
N ASP A 733 -40.18 8.93 0.21
CA ASP A 733 -40.89 9.35 -1.00
C ASP A 733 -41.16 10.85 -0.94
N TYR A 734 -40.11 11.63 -1.24
CA TYR A 734 -39.97 13.07 -1.02
C TYR A 734 -41.22 13.87 -1.43
N TRP A 735 -41.63 13.82 -2.71
CA TRP A 735 -42.75 14.63 -3.20
C TRP A 735 -44.13 14.03 -2.90
N LYS A 736 -44.20 12.82 -2.33
CA LYS A 736 -45.44 12.27 -1.79
C LYS A 736 -45.56 12.50 -0.28
N HIS A 737 -44.57 13.15 0.36
CA HIS A 737 -44.55 13.49 1.77
C HIS A 737 -44.86 12.27 2.67
N ARG A 738 -44.18 11.16 2.40
CA ARG A 738 -44.39 9.88 3.07
C ARG A 738 -43.13 9.03 3.10
N ILE A 739 -43.11 8.07 4.03
CA ILE A 739 -42.18 6.96 4.03
C ILE A 739 -42.94 5.70 3.64
N ILE A 740 -42.36 4.91 2.74
CA ILE A 740 -42.99 3.70 2.19
C ILE A 740 -42.03 2.52 2.27
N GLN A 741 -42.54 1.34 2.64
CA GLN A 741 -41.76 0.11 2.75
C GLN A 741 -42.15 -0.91 1.68
N TRP A 742 -41.15 -1.65 1.17
CA TRP A 742 -41.29 -2.78 0.26
C TRP A 742 -40.50 -3.97 0.76
N LYS A 743 -41.11 -5.15 0.80
CA LYS A 743 -40.38 -6.40 1.05
C LYS A 743 -39.77 -6.91 -0.25
N LYS A 744 -38.58 -7.51 -0.17
CA LYS A 744 -37.99 -8.18 -1.32
C LYS A 744 -38.95 -9.20 -1.94
N GLY A 745 -39.16 -9.06 -3.25
CA GLY A 745 -40.08 -9.89 -4.03
C GLY A 745 -41.51 -9.36 -4.13
N ASP A 746 -41.88 -8.34 -3.36
CA ASP A 746 -43.17 -7.67 -3.49
C ASP A 746 -43.09 -6.51 -4.48
N THR A 747 -43.49 -6.78 -5.73
CA THR A 747 -43.54 -5.76 -6.80
C THR A 747 -44.95 -5.20 -7.00
N ALA A 748 -45.92 -5.56 -6.15
CA ALA A 748 -47.31 -5.23 -6.34
C ALA A 748 -47.63 -3.84 -5.78
N ASN A 749 -47.38 -3.61 -4.48
CA ASN A 749 -47.66 -2.36 -3.76
C ASN A 749 -46.72 -2.16 -2.57
N GLY A 750 -46.30 -0.92 -2.30
CA GLY A 750 -45.60 -0.58 -1.06
C GLY A 750 -46.58 -0.23 0.05
N GLN A 751 -46.13 -0.33 1.30
CA GLN A 751 -46.93 0.05 2.46
C GLN A 751 -46.43 1.40 3.01
N VAL A 752 -47.33 2.39 3.12
CA VAL A 752 -46.99 3.65 3.78
C VAL A 752 -46.84 3.40 5.27
N VAL A 753 -45.68 3.73 5.82
CA VAL A 753 -45.33 3.51 7.23
C VAL A 753 -45.12 4.80 8.01
N ALA A 754 -44.93 5.93 7.32
CA ALA A 754 -45.01 7.25 7.93
C ALA A 754 -45.53 8.31 6.95
N GLY A 755 -46.19 9.34 7.46
CA GLY A 755 -46.79 10.41 6.64
C GLY A 755 -47.94 9.91 5.76
N GLY A 756 -48.04 10.44 4.53
CA GLY A 756 -49.10 10.06 3.57
C GLY A 756 -50.46 10.73 3.80
N ASN A 757 -50.59 11.58 4.82
CA ASN A 757 -51.78 12.38 5.12
C ASN A 757 -51.73 13.80 4.51
N GLY A 758 -51.02 13.93 3.38
CA GLY A 758 -50.72 15.21 2.74
C GLY A 758 -49.52 15.94 3.36
N GLN A 759 -49.03 16.94 2.64
CA GLN A 759 -47.96 17.84 3.09
C GLN A 759 -48.43 18.66 4.30
N GLY A 760 -47.59 18.74 5.33
CA GLY A 760 -47.84 19.62 6.47
C GLY A 760 -46.95 19.32 7.67
N ASN A 761 -47.15 20.05 8.75
CA ASN A 761 -46.38 19.99 9.99
C ASN A 761 -47.14 19.39 11.18
N ARG A 762 -48.32 18.79 10.94
CA ARG A 762 -49.03 18.04 11.97
C ARG A 762 -48.28 16.74 12.26
N LEU A 763 -48.43 16.20 13.47
CA LEU A 763 -47.72 14.98 13.88
C LEU A 763 -48.00 13.77 12.97
N ASN A 764 -49.14 13.73 12.27
CA ASN A 764 -49.46 12.68 11.30
C ASN A 764 -49.06 13.01 9.84
N GLN A 765 -48.37 14.11 9.61
CA GLN A 765 -47.93 14.60 8.30
C GLN A 765 -46.41 14.69 8.25
N LEU A 766 -45.87 14.69 7.04
CA LEU A 766 -44.46 15.00 6.74
C LEU A 766 -44.44 16.10 5.69
N ASN A 767 -43.29 16.73 5.49
CA ASN A 767 -43.07 17.77 4.51
C ASN A 767 -41.69 17.61 3.86
N GLU A 768 -41.70 16.88 2.73
CA GLU A 768 -40.51 16.65 1.90
C GLU A 768 -39.43 15.86 2.66
N PRO A 769 -39.75 14.65 3.16
CA PRO A 769 -38.80 13.85 3.91
C PRO A 769 -37.61 13.50 3.02
N THR A 770 -36.39 13.76 3.53
CA THR A 770 -35.15 13.55 2.77
C THR A 770 -34.55 12.19 3.02
N ASP A 771 -34.64 11.69 4.24
CA ASP A 771 -34.01 10.43 4.62
C ASP A 771 -34.78 9.71 5.74
N VAL A 772 -34.50 8.42 5.88
CA VAL A 772 -35.11 7.53 6.88
C VAL A 772 -34.10 6.51 7.38
N LEU A 773 -34.05 6.33 8.70
CA LEU A 773 -33.28 5.29 9.37
C LEU A 773 -34.21 4.42 10.21
N ILE A 774 -33.84 3.16 10.41
CA ILE A 774 -34.52 2.27 11.34
C ILE A 774 -33.66 2.19 12.61
N ASP A 775 -34.21 2.66 13.72
CA ASP A 775 -33.70 2.37 15.05
C ASP A 775 -34.21 0.98 15.47
N LYS A 776 -33.31 -0.01 15.41
CA LYS A 776 -33.62 -1.40 15.77
C LYS A 776 -33.81 -1.61 17.27
N GLU A 777 -33.25 -0.76 18.12
CA GLU A 777 -33.40 -0.87 19.57
C GLU A 777 -34.81 -0.49 20.00
N THR A 778 -35.36 0.56 19.38
CA THR A 778 -36.70 1.08 19.70
C THR A 778 -37.79 0.68 18.69
N ASP A 779 -37.47 -0.14 17.69
CA ASP A 779 -38.34 -0.53 16.57
C ASP A 779 -39.07 0.66 15.94
N SER A 780 -38.31 1.72 15.67
CA SER A 780 -38.83 3.02 15.21
C SER A 780 -38.13 3.50 13.94
N LEU A 781 -38.83 4.34 13.18
CA LEU A 781 -38.30 5.09 12.04
C LEU A 781 -37.84 6.46 12.52
N ILE A 782 -36.63 6.86 12.16
CA ILE A 782 -36.10 8.21 12.37
C ILE A 782 -36.07 8.90 11.02
N ILE A 783 -36.78 10.01 10.88
CA ILE A 783 -37.07 10.63 9.58
C ILE A 783 -36.59 12.07 9.59
N GLY A 784 -35.81 12.46 8.58
CA GLY A 784 -35.47 13.85 8.31
C GLY A 784 -36.66 14.54 7.64
N ASP A 785 -37.40 15.36 8.37
CA ASP A 785 -38.61 16.05 7.91
C ASP A 785 -38.26 17.48 7.47
N ARG A 786 -37.52 17.56 6.36
CA ARG A 786 -36.74 18.73 5.93
C ARG A 786 -37.47 20.06 5.95
N ASN A 787 -38.61 20.19 5.29
CA ASN A 787 -39.28 21.49 5.20
C ASN A 787 -40.02 21.88 6.48
N ASN A 788 -40.16 20.95 7.42
CA ASN A 788 -40.59 21.23 8.78
C ASN A 788 -39.40 21.51 9.72
N GLN A 789 -38.15 21.46 9.22
CA GLN A 789 -36.92 21.75 9.96
C GLN A 789 -36.76 20.92 11.24
N GLN A 790 -37.12 19.64 11.15
CA GLN A 790 -37.18 18.75 12.30
C GLN A 790 -36.79 17.31 11.94
N VAL A 791 -36.35 16.56 12.94
CA VAL A 791 -36.20 15.10 12.87
C VAL A 791 -37.30 14.49 13.73
N VAL A 792 -38.05 13.56 13.15
CA VAL A 792 -39.18 12.90 13.83
C VAL A 792 -38.96 11.40 13.98
N ARG A 793 -39.51 10.85 15.05
CA ARG A 793 -39.61 9.42 15.32
C ARG A 793 -41.02 8.94 15.03
N TRP A 794 -41.16 7.83 14.30
CA TRP A 794 -42.42 7.11 14.08
C TRP A 794 -42.26 5.65 14.51
N THR A 795 -43.30 5.01 15.03
CA THR A 795 -43.19 3.57 15.32
C THR A 795 -43.24 2.77 14.02
N ARG A 796 -42.35 1.79 13.87
CA ARG A 796 -42.24 1.01 12.62
C ARG A 796 -43.41 0.03 12.42
N ARG A 797 -43.96 -0.52 13.51
CA ARG A 797 -44.93 -1.63 13.48
C ARG A 797 -46.23 -1.41 14.25
N SER A 798 -46.35 -0.30 15.01
CA SER A 798 -47.55 -0.02 15.81
C SER A 798 -48.49 0.93 15.08
N GLY A 799 -49.80 0.79 15.29
CA GLY A 799 -50.86 1.56 14.62
C GLY A 799 -50.94 3.04 15.03
N THR A 800 -49.86 3.62 15.56
CA THR A 800 -49.75 5.05 15.81
C THR A 800 -49.59 5.78 14.48
N THR A 801 -50.57 6.61 14.13
CA THR A 801 -50.56 7.41 12.90
C THR A 801 -49.88 8.77 13.09
N GLN A 802 -49.08 8.94 14.15
CA GLN A 802 -48.48 10.21 14.54
C GLN A 802 -47.01 10.00 14.92
N GLY A 803 -46.17 10.94 14.51
CA GLY A 803 -44.77 11.04 14.89
C GLY A 803 -44.55 11.86 16.16
N GLU A 804 -43.35 11.73 16.68
CA GLU A 804 -42.81 12.48 17.80
C GLU A 804 -41.62 13.29 17.31
N ILE A 805 -41.54 14.57 17.66
CA ILE A 805 -40.41 15.42 17.29
C ILE A 805 -39.24 15.08 18.22
N LEU A 806 -38.10 14.70 17.65
CA LEU A 806 -36.87 14.42 18.40
C LEU A 806 -35.96 15.64 18.46
N ILE A 807 -35.86 16.38 17.35
CA ILE A 807 -35.03 17.57 17.19
C ILE A 807 -35.80 18.56 16.33
N ASP A 808 -35.84 19.83 16.72
CA ASP A 808 -36.46 20.92 15.96
C ASP A 808 -35.46 22.04 15.64
N ASN A 809 -35.88 23.01 14.82
CA ASN A 809 -35.09 24.18 14.41
C ASN A 809 -33.74 23.85 13.75
N ILE A 810 -33.71 22.79 12.95
CA ILE A 810 -32.52 22.34 12.22
C ILE A 810 -32.77 22.26 10.72
N PHE A 811 -31.76 22.57 9.91
CA PHE A 811 -31.79 22.30 8.48
C PHE A 811 -31.42 20.82 8.25
N CYS A 812 -32.41 19.98 7.94
CA CYS A 812 -32.23 18.54 7.73
C CYS A 812 -31.82 18.19 6.31
#